data_AF-A0AA37SME1-F1
#
_entry.id   AF-A0AA37SME1-F1
#
_cell.length_a   1.000
_cell.length_b   1.000
_cell.length_c   1.000
_cell.angle_alpha   90.00
_cell.angle_beta   90.00
_cell.angle_gamma   90.00
#
_symmetry.space_group_name_H-M   'P 1'
#
loop_
_entity.id
_entity.type
_entity.pdbx_description
1 polymer ?
#
loop_
_entity_poly.entity_id
_entity_poly.type
_entity_poly.pdbx_seq_one_letter_code
_entity_poly.pdbx_strand_id
1 'polypeptide(L)'
;MARHTDTAECSVPAFISGQKYMDSRELTLRGVILGALITVVFTAANVYLGLKIGLTFGSSIPATIISMAILRLMGGGTMLENNMVQTQASAAGTLSCVFAAFPALLMVGYWHEFPYVVTLLLTMAGGMTGVVFTIPLRRALVRNSDLPYPEGTACAEILRASSPEGDARSLRSLTLGTVVSGSIAFATSGLRLLSDGFSAATVVGSSAFRLNGSFSLALLGTGYLVGIGGGIAMLLGVFLAWGIMVPVLGHLAPSATPLADATGLWLHKVRFIGAGTIAVAAIWTLLALAKPVAQGLREALSVTHLATGDDIDRDLTPRTLVALCAGLALLLAGLFAYFLWPVMPHGGALATLILLGLIACFGLGFLVASACGYMAGIIGSSSSPISGVGIIAIIAISIALWGLESTGLLSLEQRPIAIAFGLFVLSAITASAAVSNDNLQDLKTGQLVGAAPWRQEVALLIGCVVGAIVIPWVLQVLYQAYGFAGAMPREGMDPSRALAAPQPALMAAIATGILTHQLDWLMLEIGAALGVLLVILDVVLHRRNLALPPLAVGMGIYLPADVSVTIGIGAGLAWLLRRFPKEQGTMIASGFIVGESLIGVALAAMAGATGSADTLALPVPTLLNTGLGWAVFCSVLLWFGRQVKQSD
;
A
#
# COMPACT_ATOMS: atom_id res chain seq x y z
N MET A 1 49.20 10.21 11.52
CA MET A 1 49.50 10.53 12.93
C MET A 1 48.36 9.95 13.78
N ALA A 2 48.70 8.97 14.63
CA ALA A 2 47.92 8.30 15.68
C ALA A 2 46.44 7.92 15.40
N ARG A 3 46.21 6.64 15.07
CA ARG A 3 44.93 5.94 15.21
C ARG A 3 44.82 5.46 16.67
N HIS A 4 43.76 5.85 17.38
CA HIS A 4 43.30 5.14 18.58
C HIS A 4 42.24 4.14 18.13
N THR A 5 42.57 2.86 18.24
CA THR A 5 41.67 1.71 18.15
C THR A 5 41.09 1.46 19.54
N ASP A 6 39.79 1.74 19.70
CA ASP A 6 38.97 1.14 20.76
C ASP A 6 37.68 0.66 20.09
N THR A 7 37.74 -0.56 19.55
CA THR A 7 36.58 -1.35 19.19
C THR A 7 36.00 -1.92 20.48
N ALA A 8 35.06 -1.18 21.09
CA ALA A 8 34.17 -1.77 22.07
C ALA A 8 33.25 -2.75 21.33
N GLU A 9 33.64 -4.03 21.35
CA GLU A 9 32.77 -5.14 21.04
C GLU A 9 31.53 -5.05 21.93
N CYS A 10 30.40 -4.67 21.34
CA CYS A 10 29.09 -4.79 21.96
C CYS A 10 28.76 -6.29 22.02
N SER A 11 29.37 -6.98 22.99
CA SER A 11 28.99 -8.31 23.40
C SER A 11 27.52 -8.24 23.85
N VAL A 12 26.65 -8.92 23.11
CA VAL A 12 25.29 -9.21 23.51
C VAL A 12 25.36 -9.81 24.92
N PRO A 13 24.76 -9.21 25.95
CA PRO A 13 24.84 -9.77 27.29
C PRO A 13 24.23 -11.17 27.24
N ALA A 14 25.00 -12.16 27.68
CA ALA A 14 24.57 -13.54 27.93
C ALA A 14 23.60 -13.58 29.14
N PHE A 15 22.46 -12.90 29.00
CA PHE A 15 21.43 -12.80 30.02
C PHE A 15 20.09 -13.20 29.40
N ILE A 16 20.02 -14.44 28.92
CA ILE A 16 18.85 -15.33 28.80
C ILE A 16 19.43 -16.72 28.51
N SER A 17 20.08 -17.33 29.50
CA SER A 17 20.44 -18.75 29.43
C SER A 17 19.59 -19.51 30.46
N GLY A 18 18.52 -20.13 29.99
CA GLY A 18 18.16 -21.46 30.49
C GLY A 18 17.00 -21.64 31.48
N GLN A 19 16.26 -20.62 31.95
CA GLN A 19 15.32 -20.88 33.07
C GLN A 19 13.93 -20.21 33.10
N LYS A 20 13.36 -19.74 31.97
CA LYS A 20 11.96 -19.22 32.00
C LYS A 20 11.14 -19.30 30.70
N TYR A 21 11.35 -20.30 29.84
CA TYR A 21 10.70 -20.36 28.51
C TYR A 21 9.69 -21.51 28.29
N MET A 22 9.42 -22.35 29.30
CA MET A 22 8.51 -23.50 29.14
C MET A 22 7.02 -23.20 29.41
N ASP A 23 6.64 -21.94 29.65
CA ASP A 23 5.24 -21.57 29.94
C ASP A 23 4.81 -20.19 29.38
N SER A 24 5.51 -19.68 28.36
CA SER A 24 5.14 -18.42 27.73
C SER A 24 4.02 -18.66 26.73
N ARG A 25 2.79 -18.26 27.08
CA ARG A 25 1.65 -18.23 26.15
C ARG A 25 1.98 -17.28 24.98
N GLU A 26 2.27 -17.83 23.81
CA GLU A 26 2.52 -17.04 22.59
C GLU A 26 1.27 -16.99 21.72
N LEU A 27 0.83 -18.14 21.20
CA LEU A 27 -0.34 -18.26 20.34
C LEU A 27 -1.56 -18.65 21.20
N THR A 28 -2.31 -17.67 21.69
CA THR A 28 -3.53 -17.90 22.47
C THR A 28 -4.78 -17.71 21.63
N LEU A 29 -5.86 -18.41 21.95
CA LEU A 29 -7.15 -18.21 21.27
C LEU A 29 -7.64 -16.76 21.38
N ARG A 30 -7.51 -16.16 22.58
CA ARG A 30 -7.88 -14.76 22.80
C ARG A 30 -7.01 -13.79 21.98
N GLY A 31 -5.72 -14.08 21.83
CA GLY A 31 -4.80 -13.30 21.00
C GLY A 31 -5.16 -13.42 19.52
N VAL A 32 -5.48 -14.63 19.03
CA VAL A 32 -5.95 -14.83 17.65
C VAL A 32 -7.26 -14.07 17.38
N ILE A 33 -8.22 -14.09 18.31
CA ILE A 33 -9.46 -13.33 18.17
C ILE A 33 -9.19 -11.83 18.17
N LEU A 34 -8.34 -11.34 19.10
CA LEU A 34 -7.97 -9.94 19.16
C LEU A 34 -7.26 -9.47 17.89
N GLY A 35 -6.29 -10.24 17.42
CA GLY A 35 -5.60 -10.02 16.16
C GLY A 35 -6.59 -9.96 15.01
N ALA A 36 -7.58 -10.86 14.96
CA ALA A 36 -8.57 -10.89 13.88
C ALA A 36 -9.44 -9.62 13.87
N LEU A 37 -9.84 -9.13 15.05
CA LEU A 37 -10.59 -7.87 15.16
C LEU A 37 -9.76 -6.67 14.70
N ILE A 38 -8.50 -6.60 15.12
CA ILE A 38 -7.57 -5.54 14.71
C ILE A 38 -7.32 -5.61 13.19
N THR A 39 -7.15 -6.82 12.65
CA THR A 39 -7.05 -7.09 11.21
C THR A 39 -8.22 -6.47 10.45
N VAL A 40 -9.47 -6.72 10.85
CA VAL A 40 -10.64 -6.19 10.13
C VAL A 40 -10.56 -4.67 9.98
N VAL A 41 -10.19 -3.98 11.06
CA VAL A 41 -10.06 -2.52 11.12
C VAL A 41 -8.96 -2.02 10.19
N PHE A 42 -7.74 -2.55 10.29
CA PHE A 42 -6.61 -2.07 9.49
C PHE A 42 -6.71 -2.47 8.02
N THR A 43 -7.24 -3.65 7.71
CA THR A 43 -7.49 -4.06 6.33
C THR A 43 -8.50 -3.13 5.67
N ALA A 44 -9.63 -2.82 6.33
CA ALA A 44 -10.60 -1.86 5.80
C ALA A 44 -9.98 -0.46 5.62
N ALA A 45 -9.20 -0.01 6.61
CA ALA A 45 -8.55 1.29 6.56
C ALA A 45 -7.55 1.42 5.41
N ASN A 46 -6.71 0.41 5.20
CA ASN A 46 -5.69 0.40 4.16
C ASN A 46 -6.27 0.18 2.76
N VAL A 47 -7.33 -0.64 2.60
CA VAL A 47 -8.01 -0.76 1.30
C VAL A 47 -8.62 0.59 0.88
N TYR A 48 -9.32 1.27 1.80
CA TYR A 48 -9.90 2.59 1.51
C TYR A 48 -8.82 3.61 1.15
N LEU A 49 -7.79 3.74 1.98
CA LEU A 49 -6.70 4.68 1.74
C LEU A 49 -5.98 4.36 0.44
N GLY A 50 -5.69 3.08 0.20
CA GLY A 50 -5.06 2.61 -1.02
C GLY A 50 -5.82 3.00 -2.28
N LEU A 51 -7.15 2.86 -2.28
CA LEU A 51 -7.97 3.30 -3.41
C LEU A 51 -8.07 4.82 -3.53
N LYS A 52 -8.04 5.54 -2.40
CA LYS A 52 -8.12 7.00 -2.38
C LYS A 52 -6.84 7.65 -2.90
N ILE A 53 -5.67 7.12 -2.52
CA ILE A 53 -4.36 7.78 -2.80
C ILE A 53 -3.24 6.89 -3.33
N GLY A 54 -3.43 5.58 -3.39
CA GLY A 54 -2.40 4.65 -3.85
C GLY A 54 -1.26 4.44 -2.86
N LEU A 55 -1.49 4.66 -1.56
CA LEU A 55 -0.51 4.44 -0.49
C LEU A 55 -1.16 3.68 0.68
N THR A 56 -0.34 2.92 1.40
CA THR A 56 -0.71 2.25 2.66
C THR A 56 0.23 2.70 3.77
N PHE A 57 -0.06 2.31 5.01
CA PHE A 57 0.81 2.56 6.15
C PHE A 57 1.04 1.28 6.95
N GLY A 58 2.21 1.16 7.57
CA GLY A 58 2.55 0.03 8.44
C GLY A 58 1.59 -0.06 9.63
N SER A 59 0.98 -1.23 9.81
CA SER A 59 0.01 -1.47 10.88
C SER A 59 0.64 -2.06 12.15
N SER A 60 1.89 -2.51 12.10
CA SER A 60 2.59 -3.20 13.21
C SER A 60 2.72 -2.37 14.49
N ILE A 61 3.16 -1.11 14.39
CA ILE A 61 3.34 -0.25 15.56
C ILE A 61 1.98 0.07 16.23
N PRO A 62 0.96 0.57 15.50
CA PRO A 62 -0.37 0.78 16.09
C PRO A 62 -1.01 -0.50 16.64
N ALA A 63 -0.90 -1.63 15.92
CA ALA A 63 -1.46 -2.91 16.36
C ALA A 63 -0.84 -3.39 17.67
N THR A 64 0.47 -3.20 17.85
CA THR A 64 1.18 -3.52 19.10
C THR A 64 0.56 -2.78 20.29
N ILE A 65 0.40 -1.45 20.17
CA ILE A 65 -0.11 -0.59 21.25
C ILE A 65 -1.57 -0.93 21.58
N ILE A 66 -2.41 -1.15 20.55
CA ILE A 66 -3.80 -1.56 20.73
C ILE A 66 -3.88 -2.92 21.43
N SER A 67 -3.07 -3.89 20.98
CA SER A 67 -3.01 -5.23 21.57
C SER A 67 -2.66 -5.17 23.05
N MET A 68 -1.62 -4.41 23.41
CA MET A 68 -1.18 -4.29 24.80
C MET A 68 -2.27 -3.71 25.68
N ALA A 69 -2.94 -2.64 25.22
CA ALA A 69 -4.00 -2.00 25.97
C ALA A 69 -5.19 -2.95 26.21
N ILE A 70 -5.64 -3.66 25.17
CA ILE A 70 -6.79 -4.55 25.28
C ILE A 70 -6.45 -5.79 26.12
N LEU A 71 -5.29 -6.41 25.93
CA LEU A 71 -4.88 -7.56 26.74
C LEU A 71 -4.71 -7.20 28.21
N ARG A 72 -4.24 -5.98 28.53
CA ARG A 72 -4.23 -5.47 29.92
C ARG A 72 -5.64 -5.42 30.52
N LEU A 73 -6.63 -4.92 29.77
CA LEU A 73 -8.04 -4.93 30.20
C LEU A 73 -8.61 -6.35 30.36
N MET A 74 -8.08 -7.33 29.61
CA MET A 74 -8.47 -8.74 29.67
C MET A 74 -7.67 -9.57 30.69
N GLY A 75 -7.11 -8.94 31.72
CA GLY A 75 -6.36 -9.63 32.79
C GLY A 75 -4.87 -9.81 32.53
N GLY A 76 -4.30 -9.07 31.56
CA GLY A 76 -2.87 -9.07 31.23
C GLY A 76 -2.53 -9.99 30.05
N GLY A 77 -1.50 -9.61 29.29
CA GLY A 77 -0.94 -10.38 28.18
C GLY A 77 0.59 -10.41 28.24
N THR A 78 1.20 -11.46 27.69
CA THR A 78 2.66 -11.57 27.62
C THR A 78 3.22 -10.75 26.46
N MET A 79 4.52 -10.43 26.49
CA MET A 79 5.20 -9.79 25.36
C MET A 79 5.06 -10.63 24.08
N LEU A 80 5.19 -11.96 24.19
CA LEU A 80 5.09 -12.86 23.04
C LEU A 80 3.66 -13.00 22.52
N GLU A 81 2.64 -12.96 23.38
CA GLU A 81 1.23 -12.92 22.98
C GLU A 81 0.93 -11.65 22.18
N ASN A 82 1.42 -10.50 22.64
CA ASN A 82 1.30 -9.24 21.91
C ASN A 82 2.03 -9.28 20.56
N ASN A 83 3.20 -9.91 20.50
CA ASN A 83 3.92 -10.10 19.25
C ASN A 83 3.12 -10.94 18.24
N MET A 84 2.43 -12.01 18.67
CA MET A 84 1.57 -12.79 17.78
C MET A 84 0.37 -11.99 17.26
N VAL A 85 -0.28 -11.21 18.13
CA VAL A 85 -1.40 -10.32 17.74
C VAL A 85 -0.93 -9.29 16.70
N GLN A 86 0.22 -8.64 16.96
CA GLN A 86 0.83 -7.67 16.07
C GLN A 86 1.18 -8.29 14.71
N THR A 87 1.82 -9.46 14.72
CA THR A 87 2.24 -10.19 13.52
C THR A 87 1.02 -10.55 12.67
N GLN A 88 -0.05 -11.03 13.29
CA GLN A 88 -1.29 -11.36 12.59
C GLN A 88 -1.99 -10.12 11.99
N ALA A 89 -2.06 -9.03 12.76
CA ALA A 89 -2.66 -7.77 12.32
C ALA A 89 -1.88 -7.15 11.15
N SER A 90 -0.55 -7.18 11.22
CA SER A 90 0.37 -6.71 10.20
C SER A 90 0.18 -7.41 8.86
N ALA A 91 0.21 -8.75 8.86
CA ALA A 91 0.05 -9.56 7.65
C ALA A 91 -1.21 -9.18 6.86
N ALA A 92 -2.33 -9.02 7.57
CA ALA A 92 -3.60 -8.69 6.95
C ALA A 92 -3.75 -7.22 6.57
N GLY A 93 -3.18 -6.32 7.38
CA GLY A 93 -3.08 -4.89 7.08
C GLY A 93 -2.32 -4.66 5.79
N THR A 94 -1.29 -5.45 5.52
CA THR A 94 -0.44 -5.31 4.32
C THR A 94 -0.96 -6.11 3.14
N LEU A 95 -1.66 -7.22 3.36
CA LEU A 95 -2.41 -7.94 2.33
C LEU A 95 -3.44 -7.04 1.61
N SER A 96 -3.91 -5.96 2.26
CA SER A 96 -4.77 -4.95 1.65
C SER A 96 -4.22 -4.36 0.34
N CYS A 97 -2.89 -4.35 0.12
CA CYS A 97 -2.22 -3.86 -1.09
C CYS A 97 -2.73 -4.48 -2.40
N VAL A 98 -3.48 -5.59 -2.34
CA VAL A 98 -4.21 -6.12 -3.51
C VAL A 98 -5.24 -5.15 -4.10
N PHE A 99 -5.62 -4.09 -3.36
CA PHE A 99 -6.37 -2.97 -3.93
C PHE A 99 -5.65 -2.38 -5.16
N ALA A 100 -4.33 -2.55 -5.30
CA ALA A 100 -3.54 -2.02 -6.40
C ALA A 100 -3.84 -2.69 -7.75
N ALA A 101 -4.43 -3.90 -7.74
CA ALA A 101 -4.59 -4.71 -8.94
C ALA A 101 -6.05 -5.13 -9.17
N PHE A 102 -6.81 -5.56 -8.16
CA PHE A 102 -8.18 -6.03 -8.36
C PHE A 102 -9.12 -5.02 -9.03
N PRO A 103 -9.15 -3.73 -8.64
CA PRO A 103 -10.02 -2.75 -9.30
C PRO A 103 -9.68 -2.55 -10.78
N ALA A 104 -8.44 -2.85 -11.20
CA ALA A 104 -8.06 -2.75 -12.60
C ALA A 104 -8.91 -3.69 -13.48
N LEU A 105 -9.39 -4.83 -12.95
CA LEU A 105 -10.29 -5.75 -13.64
C LEU A 105 -11.67 -5.12 -13.95
N LEU A 106 -12.15 -4.24 -13.08
CA LEU A 106 -13.36 -3.44 -13.32
C LEU A 106 -13.07 -2.30 -14.31
N MET A 107 -11.91 -1.66 -14.18
CA MET A 107 -11.51 -0.55 -15.05
C MET A 107 -11.26 -0.96 -16.51
N VAL A 108 -10.80 -2.20 -16.75
CA VAL A 108 -10.72 -2.76 -18.12
C VAL A 108 -12.05 -3.35 -18.60
N GLY A 109 -13.11 -3.31 -17.77
CA GLY A 109 -14.45 -3.77 -18.12
C GLY A 109 -14.65 -5.29 -18.12
N TYR A 110 -13.73 -6.07 -17.54
CA TYR A 110 -13.87 -7.54 -17.49
C TYR A 110 -14.73 -8.00 -16.31
N TRP A 111 -14.62 -7.32 -15.17
CA TRP A 111 -15.52 -7.51 -14.03
C TRP A 111 -16.53 -6.37 -13.95
N HIS A 112 -17.71 -6.67 -13.43
CA HIS A 112 -18.75 -5.68 -13.08
C HIS A 112 -18.98 -5.57 -11.57
N GLU A 113 -18.54 -6.56 -10.83
CA GLU A 113 -18.48 -6.62 -9.37
C GLU A 113 -17.30 -7.50 -8.96
N PHE A 114 -16.93 -7.51 -7.68
CA PHE A 114 -15.90 -8.41 -7.17
C PHE A 114 -16.50 -9.78 -6.83
N PRO A 115 -16.16 -10.87 -7.54
CA PRO A 115 -16.68 -12.19 -7.22
C PRO A 115 -16.09 -12.66 -5.89
N TYR A 116 -16.89 -12.60 -4.82
CA TYR A 116 -16.41 -12.70 -3.43
C TYR A 116 -15.47 -13.89 -3.19
N VAL A 117 -15.88 -15.09 -3.58
CA VAL A 117 -15.11 -16.33 -3.34
C VAL A 117 -13.81 -16.34 -4.15
N VAL A 118 -13.84 -15.88 -5.40
CA VAL A 118 -12.65 -15.86 -6.27
C VAL A 118 -11.63 -14.85 -5.74
N THR A 119 -12.08 -13.63 -5.41
CA THR A 119 -11.23 -12.59 -4.84
C THR A 119 -10.67 -13.03 -3.49
N LEU A 120 -11.48 -13.64 -2.62
CA LEU A 120 -11.05 -14.19 -1.33
C LEU A 120 -9.95 -15.23 -1.52
N LEU A 121 -10.22 -16.27 -2.32
CA LEU A 121 -9.30 -17.40 -2.48
C LEU A 121 -8.00 -16.97 -3.16
N LEU A 122 -8.05 -16.06 -4.14
CA LEU A 122 -6.86 -15.54 -4.81
C LEU A 122 -6.01 -14.69 -3.85
N THR A 123 -6.65 -13.80 -3.08
CA THR A 123 -5.98 -12.95 -2.09
C THR A 123 -5.32 -13.80 -1.01
N MET A 124 -6.06 -14.79 -0.48
CA MET A 124 -5.56 -15.75 0.49
C MET A 124 -4.37 -16.53 -0.07
N ALA A 125 -4.50 -17.09 -1.28
CA ALA A 125 -3.45 -17.88 -1.90
C ALA A 125 -2.19 -17.06 -2.17
N GLY A 126 -2.33 -15.86 -2.74
CA GLY A 126 -1.21 -14.95 -2.99
C GLY A 126 -0.52 -14.50 -1.70
N GLY A 127 -1.30 -14.11 -0.68
CA GLY A 127 -0.78 -13.72 0.62
C GLY A 127 -0.04 -14.85 1.33
N MET A 128 -0.63 -16.05 1.41
CA MET A 128 0.02 -17.22 1.99
C MET A 128 1.27 -17.66 1.20
N THR A 129 1.28 -17.47 -0.12
CA THR A 129 2.49 -17.67 -0.95
C THR A 129 3.60 -16.70 -0.54
N GLY A 130 3.27 -15.44 -0.21
CA GLY A 130 4.20 -14.49 0.40
C GLY A 130 4.78 -14.99 1.72
N VAL A 131 3.94 -15.50 2.64
CA VAL A 131 4.42 -16.08 3.90
C VAL A 131 5.41 -17.23 3.63
N VAL A 132 5.05 -18.15 2.74
CA VAL A 132 5.89 -19.27 2.32
C VAL A 132 7.25 -18.80 1.79
N PHE A 133 7.29 -17.74 0.96
CA PHE A 133 8.53 -17.19 0.44
C PHE A 133 9.42 -16.57 1.52
N THR A 134 8.83 -16.00 2.57
CA THR A 134 9.62 -15.42 3.66
C THR A 134 10.34 -16.45 4.52
N ILE A 135 9.90 -17.71 4.55
CA ILE A 135 10.52 -18.75 5.38
C ILE A 135 12.00 -18.98 5.02
N PRO A 136 12.36 -19.30 3.75
CA PRO A 136 13.77 -19.39 3.37
C PRO A 136 14.49 -18.04 3.44
N LEU A 137 13.80 -16.94 3.12
CA LEU A 137 14.38 -15.60 3.17
C LEU A 137 14.71 -15.16 4.60
N ARG A 138 13.99 -15.63 5.63
CA ARG A 138 14.20 -15.26 7.03
C ARG A 138 15.62 -15.62 7.48
N ARG A 139 16.12 -16.79 7.09
CA ARG A 139 17.46 -17.23 7.48
C ARG A 139 18.53 -16.34 6.84
N ALA A 140 18.38 -16.05 5.55
CA ALA A 140 19.30 -15.20 4.80
C ALA A 140 19.25 -13.74 5.27
N LEU A 141 18.05 -13.15 5.30
CA LEU A 141 17.86 -11.71 5.44
C LEU A 141 17.60 -11.25 6.87
N VAL A 142 17.06 -12.09 7.77
CA VAL A 142 16.71 -11.67 9.14
C VAL A 142 17.74 -12.18 10.15
N ARG A 143 18.08 -13.47 10.08
CA ARG A 143 18.98 -14.14 11.03
C ARG A 143 20.46 -13.89 10.72
N ASN A 144 20.87 -14.08 9.47
CA ASN A 144 22.27 -14.05 9.04
C ASN A 144 22.66 -12.76 8.32
N SER A 145 21.95 -11.65 8.58
CA SER A 145 22.26 -10.35 8.00
C SER A 145 22.23 -9.24 9.07
N ASP A 146 22.95 -8.16 8.79
CA ASP A 146 23.00 -6.95 9.60
C ASP A 146 22.04 -5.86 9.10
N LEU A 147 20.96 -6.26 8.40
CA LEU A 147 19.95 -5.31 7.95
C LEU A 147 19.26 -4.62 9.15
N PRO A 148 18.98 -3.30 9.07
CA PRO A 148 18.53 -2.52 10.23
C PRO A 148 17.09 -2.80 10.68
N TYR A 149 16.19 -3.19 9.76
CA TYR A 149 14.76 -3.43 10.03
C TYR A 149 14.15 -2.36 10.94
N PRO A 150 14.08 -1.09 10.50
CA PRO A 150 13.76 0.03 11.38
C PRO A 150 12.38 -0.10 12.03
N GLU A 151 11.38 -0.59 11.30
CA GLU A 151 10.02 -0.77 11.82
C GLU A 151 9.93 -1.98 12.75
N GLY A 152 10.57 -3.11 12.39
CA GLY A 152 10.59 -4.29 13.25
C GLY A 152 11.35 -4.06 14.56
N THR A 153 12.47 -3.36 14.50
CA THR A 153 13.24 -2.94 15.68
C THR A 153 12.43 -1.98 16.55
N ALA A 154 11.74 -1.00 15.96
CA ALA A 154 10.85 -0.11 16.71
C ALA A 154 9.70 -0.88 17.41
N CYS A 155 9.09 -1.85 16.73
CA CYS A 155 8.06 -2.70 17.35
C CYS A 155 8.62 -3.51 18.53
N ALA A 156 9.83 -4.06 18.39
CA ALA A 156 10.49 -4.82 19.46
C ALA A 156 10.82 -3.93 20.66
N GLU A 157 11.28 -2.71 20.44
CA GLU A 157 11.53 -1.74 21.51
C GLU A 157 10.23 -1.35 22.22
N ILE A 158 9.12 -1.14 21.51
CA ILE A 158 7.80 -0.91 22.15
C ILE A 158 7.39 -2.13 23.00
N LEU A 159 7.55 -3.34 22.47
CA LEU A 159 7.26 -4.59 23.17
C LEU A 159 8.07 -4.75 24.47
N ARG A 160 9.34 -4.32 24.47
CA ARG A 160 10.24 -4.40 25.64
C ARG A 160 10.05 -3.24 26.62
N ALA A 161 9.93 -2.02 26.12
CA ALA A 161 9.80 -0.80 26.90
C ALA A 161 8.39 -0.59 27.46
N SER A 162 7.46 -1.53 27.20
CA SER A 162 6.05 -1.46 27.59
C SER A 162 5.89 -0.95 29.02
N SER A 163 5.33 0.26 29.12
CA SER A 163 5.06 0.92 30.39
C SER A 163 3.58 1.31 30.39
N PRO A 164 2.85 1.13 31.52
CA PRO A 164 1.42 1.48 31.56
C PRO A 164 1.14 2.92 31.11
N GLU A 165 2.02 3.84 31.46
CA GLU A 165 1.87 5.27 31.17
C GLU A 165 2.23 5.63 29.72
N GLY A 166 3.30 5.05 29.16
CA GLY A 166 3.71 5.27 27.77
C GLY A 166 2.70 4.68 26.78
N ASP A 167 2.25 3.45 27.02
CA ASP A 167 1.26 2.77 26.18
C ASP A 167 -0.07 3.52 26.21
N ALA A 168 -0.53 3.97 27.39
CA ALA A 168 -1.75 4.75 27.54
C ALA A 168 -1.67 6.09 26.82
N ARG A 169 -0.51 6.76 26.83
CA ARG A 169 -0.31 8.03 26.12
C ARG A 169 -0.37 7.82 24.61
N SER A 170 0.36 6.84 24.07
CA SER A 170 0.36 6.56 22.63
C SER A 170 -1.00 6.08 22.13
N LEU A 171 -1.70 5.24 22.91
CA LEU A 171 -3.08 4.84 22.62
C LEU A 171 -4.03 6.05 22.68
N ARG A 172 -3.86 6.95 23.66
CA ARG A 172 -4.66 8.18 23.74
C ARG A 172 -4.45 9.05 22.52
N SER A 173 -3.22 9.23 22.05
CA SER A 173 -2.92 10.00 20.83
C SER A 173 -3.55 9.36 19.59
N LEU A 174 -3.46 8.03 19.46
CA LEU A 174 -4.11 7.29 18.37
C LEU A 174 -5.63 7.46 18.40
N THR A 175 -6.25 7.21 19.55
CA THR A 175 -7.71 7.28 19.72
C THR A 175 -8.25 8.69 19.54
N LEU A 176 -7.55 9.71 20.05
CA LEU A 176 -7.88 11.12 19.81
C LEU A 176 -7.80 11.44 18.31
N GLY A 177 -6.73 11.02 17.63
CA GLY A 177 -6.61 11.17 16.17
C GLY A 177 -7.77 10.51 15.43
N THR A 178 -8.09 9.25 15.78
CA THR A 178 -9.19 8.48 15.20
C THR A 178 -10.54 9.15 15.41
N VAL A 179 -10.84 9.62 16.61
CA VAL A 179 -12.11 10.27 16.94
C VAL A 179 -12.23 11.63 16.24
N VAL A 180 -11.19 12.46 16.28
CA VAL A 180 -11.18 13.78 15.60
C VAL A 180 -11.37 13.60 14.11
N SER A 181 -10.60 12.71 13.49
CA SER A 181 -10.67 12.47 12.05
C SER A 181 -11.98 11.83 11.63
N GLY A 182 -12.46 10.82 12.34
CA GLY A 182 -13.75 10.20 12.06
C GLY A 182 -14.93 11.16 12.22
N SER A 183 -14.92 12.01 13.26
CA SER A 183 -15.99 13.01 13.45
C SER A 183 -16.03 14.02 12.31
N ILE A 184 -14.86 14.49 11.86
CA ILE A 184 -14.74 15.41 10.74
C ILE A 184 -15.15 14.73 9.44
N ALA A 185 -14.66 13.51 9.17
CA ALA A 185 -15.06 12.72 8.01
C ALA A 185 -16.58 12.48 7.96
N PHE A 186 -17.20 12.23 9.11
CA PHE A 186 -18.65 12.07 9.21
C PHE A 186 -19.39 13.39 8.95
N ALA A 187 -18.91 14.51 9.48
CA ALA A 187 -19.48 15.83 9.23
C ALA A 187 -19.31 16.29 7.77
N THR A 188 -18.20 15.93 7.14
CA THR A 188 -17.86 16.28 5.76
C THR A 188 -18.58 15.37 4.76
N SER A 189 -18.31 14.06 4.79
CA SER A 189 -18.83 13.13 3.77
C SER A 189 -20.18 12.51 4.11
N GLY A 190 -20.53 12.43 5.41
CA GLY A 190 -21.82 11.88 5.85
C GLY A 190 -22.93 12.94 5.89
N LEU A 191 -22.77 13.93 6.78
CA LEU A 191 -23.76 14.99 7.01
C LEU A 191 -23.70 16.14 6.00
N ARG A 192 -22.59 16.29 5.27
CA ARG A 192 -22.35 17.41 4.33
C ARG A 192 -22.45 18.79 4.96
N LEU A 193 -22.06 18.89 6.22
CA LEU A 193 -21.97 20.15 6.95
C LEU A 193 -20.70 20.93 6.56
N LEU A 194 -19.63 20.21 6.23
CA LEU A 194 -18.32 20.77 5.89
C LEU A 194 -17.99 20.46 4.43
N SER A 195 -17.14 21.29 3.83
CA SER A 195 -16.68 21.06 2.46
C SER A 195 -15.63 19.97 2.40
N ASP A 196 -15.55 19.26 1.27
CA ASP A 196 -14.52 18.25 1.03
C ASP A 196 -13.14 18.86 0.73
N GLY A 197 -13.09 20.15 0.34
CA GLY A 197 -11.87 20.82 -0.03
C GLY A 197 -12.04 22.26 -0.53
N PHE A 198 -10.99 22.80 -1.11
CA PHE A 198 -10.97 24.08 -1.78
C PHE A 198 -10.55 23.93 -3.25
N SER A 199 -11.06 24.83 -4.09
CA SER A 199 -10.67 24.91 -5.49
C SER A 199 -10.46 26.37 -5.86
N ALA A 200 -9.32 26.66 -6.46
CA ALA A 200 -9.02 27.94 -7.08
C ALA A 200 -8.67 27.67 -8.54
N ALA A 201 -9.35 28.35 -9.46
CA ALA A 201 -9.07 28.20 -10.88
C ALA A 201 -9.09 29.56 -11.56
N THR A 202 -8.20 29.73 -12.54
CA THR A 202 -8.11 30.96 -13.33
C THR A 202 -7.80 30.62 -14.79
N VAL A 203 -8.17 31.52 -15.69
CA VAL A 203 -7.97 31.37 -17.12
C VAL A 203 -7.18 32.56 -17.62
N VAL A 204 -6.13 32.30 -18.39
CA VAL A 204 -5.33 33.31 -19.08
C VAL A 204 -5.32 32.95 -20.56
N GLY A 205 -6.07 33.69 -21.38
CA GLY A 205 -6.27 33.35 -22.80
C GLY A 205 -7.01 32.01 -22.95
N SER A 206 -6.41 31.06 -23.66
CA SER A 206 -6.90 29.68 -23.81
C SER A 206 -6.34 28.70 -22.76
N SER A 207 -5.50 29.17 -21.84
CA SER A 207 -4.85 28.35 -20.83
C SER A 207 -5.61 28.40 -19.50
N ALA A 208 -5.96 27.23 -18.98
CA ALA A 208 -6.60 27.07 -17.67
C ALA A 208 -5.60 26.61 -16.62
N PHE A 209 -5.59 27.30 -15.49
CA PHE A 209 -4.81 26.95 -14.30
C PHE A 209 -5.76 26.56 -13.18
N ARG A 210 -5.42 25.49 -12.44
CA ARG A 210 -6.25 25.01 -11.33
C ARG A 210 -5.36 24.56 -10.16
N LEU A 211 -5.75 24.96 -8.96
CA LEU A 211 -5.18 24.52 -7.70
C LEU A 211 -6.32 24.04 -6.81
N ASN A 212 -6.31 22.75 -6.48
CA ASN A 212 -7.28 22.15 -5.57
C ASN A 212 -6.54 21.58 -4.36
N GLY A 213 -7.21 21.55 -3.21
CA GLY A 213 -6.76 20.86 -2.00
C GLY A 213 -7.95 20.23 -1.30
N SER A 214 -7.77 19.06 -0.71
CA SER A 214 -8.80 18.39 0.09
C SER A 214 -8.63 18.68 1.58
N PHE A 215 -9.73 18.74 2.34
CA PHE A 215 -9.70 18.82 3.80
C PHE A 215 -9.64 17.45 4.49
N SER A 216 -9.32 16.39 3.75
CA SER A 216 -9.12 15.05 4.30
C SER A 216 -7.95 15.01 5.29
N LEU A 217 -8.25 14.52 6.49
CA LEU A 217 -7.28 14.35 7.56
C LEU A 217 -6.46 13.07 7.36
N ALA A 218 -7.00 12.05 6.70
CA ALA A 218 -6.22 10.91 6.24
C ALA A 218 -5.08 11.34 5.31
N LEU A 219 -5.36 12.21 4.32
CA LEU A 219 -4.33 12.74 3.42
C LEU A 219 -3.28 13.57 4.17
N LEU A 220 -3.72 14.39 5.11
CA LEU A 220 -2.84 15.17 5.97
C LEU A 220 -1.92 14.25 6.80
N GLY A 221 -2.49 13.21 7.40
CA GLY A 221 -1.77 12.19 8.15
C GLY A 221 -0.77 11.43 7.28
N THR A 222 -1.17 11.01 6.09
CA THR A 222 -0.26 10.36 5.13
C THR A 222 0.89 11.29 4.75
N GLY A 223 0.63 12.56 4.45
CA GLY A 223 1.68 13.55 4.20
C GLY A 223 2.66 13.69 5.36
N TYR A 224 2.14 13.69 6.60
CA TYR A 224 2.97 13.73 7.80
C TYR A 224 3.92 12.52 7.88
N LEU A 225 3.42 11.32 7.56
CA LEU A 225 4.20 10.08 7.58
C LEU A 225 5.21 9.98 6.42
N VAL A 226 4.84 10.41 5.21
CA VAL A 226 5.70 10.41 4.02
C VAL A 226 6.85 11.42 4.16
N GLY A 227 6.60 12.55 4.81
CA GLY A 227 7.60 13.57 5.07
C GLY A 227 7.93 14.45 3.87
N ILE A 228 8.83 15.42 4.09
CA ILE A 228 9.02 16.58 3.20
C ILE A 228 9.54 16.23 1.80
N GLY A 229 10.39 15.21 1.68
CA GLY A 229 10.95 14.81 0.37
C GLY A 229 9.87 14.33 -0.60
N GLY A 230 9.01 13.42 -0.14
CA GLY A 230 7.87 12.96 -0.93
C GLY A 230 6.84 14.06 -1.15
N GLY A 231 6.52 14.86 -0.12
CA GLY A 231 5.56 15.96 -0.24
C GLY A 231 5.95 17.02 -1.27
N ILE A 232 7.22 17.46 -1.27
CA ILE A 232 7.72 18.42 -2.28
C ILE A 232 7.68 17.81 -3.68
N ALA A 233 8.06 16.53 -3.81
CA ALA A 233 8.00 15.84 -5.11
C ALA A 233 6.55 15.78 -5.66
N MET A 234 5.56 15.48 -4.81
CA MET A 234 4.15 15.50 -5.22
C MET A 234 3.68 16.90 -5.61
N LEU A 235 4.04 17.94 -4.86
CA LEU A 235 3.72 19.33 -5.19
C LEU A 235 4.38 19.78 -6.49
N LEU A 236 5.62 19.36 -6.75
CA LEU A 236 6.30 19.59 -8.02
C LEU A 236 5.52 18.94 -9.17
N GLY A 237 5.04 17.70 -8.99
CA GLY A 237 4.20 17.03 -9.97
C GLY A 237 2.90 17.79 -10.26
N VAL A 238 2.21 18.30 -9.23
CA VAL A 238 1.01 19.15 -9.39
C VAL A 238 1.33 20.42 -10.16
N PHE A 239 2.44 21.08 -9.84
CA PHE A 239 2.89 22.27 -10.54
C PHE A 239 3.18 21.97 -12.03
N LEU A 240 3.87 20.87 -12.32
CA LEU A 240 4.13 20.44 -13.69
C LEU A 240 2.82 20.15 -14.45
N ALA A 241 1.87 19.43 -13.83
CA ALA A 241 0.60 19.10 -14.48
C ALA A 241 -0.30 20.33 -14.69
N TRP A 242 -0.68 21.01 -13.61
CA TRP A 242 -1.70 22.06 -13.63
C TRP A 242 -1.16 23.47 -13.81
N GLY A 243 0.13 23.68 -13.53
CA GLY A 243 0.83 24.94 -13.76
C GLY A 243 1.52 25.04 -15.13
N ILE A 244 1.84 23.91 -15.78
CA ILE A 244 2.56 23.91 -17.07
C ILE A 244 1.82 23.09 -18.14
N MET A 245 1.67 21.78 -17.96
CA MET A 245 1.25 20.88 -19.03
C MET A 245 -0.19 21.13 -19.49
N VAL A 246 -1.15 21.24 -18.57
CA VAL A 246 -2.56 21.56 -18.91
C VAL A 246 -2.66 22.94 -19.59
N PRO A 247 -2.09 24.03 -19.03
CA PRO A 247 -2.03 25.33 -19.70
C PRO A 247 -1.43 25.30 -21.11
N VAL A 248 -0.30 24.61 -21.31
CA VAL A 248 0.38 24.50 -22.60
C VAL A 248 -0.47 23.72 -23.61
N LEU A 249 -1.04 22.58 -23.22
CA LEU A 249 -1.92 21.81 -24.10
C LEU A 249 -3.21 22.56 -24.45
N GLY A 250 -3.79 23.29 -23.50
CA GLY A 250 -4.95 24.17 -23.75
C GLY A 250 -4.60 25.35 -24.67
N HIS A 251 -3.36 25.83 -24.63
CA HIS A 251 -2.88 26.83 -25.58
C HIS A 251 -2.73 26.27 -27.00
N LEU A 252 -2.19 25.05 -27.12
CA LEU A 252 -1.99 24.37 -28.40
C LEU A 252 -3.30 23.90 -29.05
N ALA A 253 -4.32 23.62 -28.23
CA ALA A 253 -5.67 23.28 -28.68
C ALA A 253 -6.71 24.20 -28.00
N PRO A 254 -6.84 25.47 -28.45
CA PRO A 254 -7.75 26.42 -27.85
C PRO A 254 -9.20 25.93 -27.88
N SER A 255 -9.89 26.02 -26.75
CA SER A 255 -11.32 25.72 -26.65
C SER A 255 -12.11 26.95 -26.22
N ALA A 256 -13.41 26.94 -26.53
CA ALA A 256 -14.33 28.02 -26.11
C ALA A 256 -14.55 28.02 -24.59
N THR A 257 -14.30 26.89 -23.92
CA THR A 257 -14.49 26.69 -22.48
C THR A 257 -13.24 26.09 -21.82
N PRO A 258 -12.11 26.85 -21.75
CA PRO A 258 -10.83 26.31 -21.29
C PRO A 258 -10.89 25.62 -19.92
N LEU A 259 -11.70 26.15 -19.00
CA LEU A 259 -11.81 25.62 -17.64
C LEU A 259 -12.58 24.29 -17.57
N ALA A 260 -13.59 24.11 -18.43
CA ALA A 260 -14.37 22.87 -18.49
C ALA A 260 -13.52 21.75 -19.11
N ASP A 261 -12.76 22.09 -20.16
CA ASP A 261 -11.97 21.12 -20.92
C ASP A 261 -10.63 20.76 -20.24
N ALA A 262 -10.15 21.61 -19.32
CA ALA A 262 -8.90 21.38 -18.58
C ALA A 262 -8.86 20.01 -17.90
N THR A 263 -9.99 19.56 -17.33
CA THR A 263 -10.07 18.23 -16.70
C THR A 263 -9.92 17.12 -17.73
N GLY A 264 -10.51 17.28 -18.93
CA GLY A 264 -10.38 16.33 -20.04
C GLY A 264 -8.95 16.26 -20.57
N LEU A 265 -8.28 17.41 -20.74
CA LEU A 265 -6.86 17.47 -21.12
C LEU A 265 -5.98 16.75 -20.10
N TRP A 266 -6.24 16.96 -18.81
CA TRP A 266 -5.51 16.25 -17.78
C TRP A 266 -5.76 14.74 -17.84
N LEU A 267 -7.02 14.31 -17.89
CA LEU A 267 -7.43 12.91 -17.91
C LEU A 267 -6.86 12.14 -19.12
N HIS A 268 -6.94 12.72 -20.31
CA HIS A 268 -6.65 12.01 -21.56
C HIS A 268 -5.26 12.28 -22.13
N LYS A 269 -4.52 13.28 -21.63
CA LYS A 269 -3.16 13.60 -22.12
C LYS A 269 -2.15 13.64 -20.99
N VAL A 270 -2.33 14.52 -20.00
CA VAL A 270 -1.32 14.74 -18.94
C VAL A 270 -1.13 13.51 -18.06
N ARG A 271 -2.18 12.73 -17.80
CA ARG A 271 -2.04 11.44 -17.09
C ARG A 271 -1.16 10.44 -17.84
N PHE A 272 -1.11 10.45 -19.18
CA PHE A 272 -0.18 9.60 -19.94
C PHE A 272 1.26 10.07 -19.81
N ILE A 273 1.50 11.38 -19.73
CA ILE A 273 2.81 11.95 -19.39
C ILE A 273 3.24 11.46 -17.99
N GLY A 274 2.35 11.57 -17.00
CA GLY A 274 2.57 11.05 -15.66
C GLY A 274 2.86 9.54 -15.64
N ALA A 275 2.11 8.75 -16.40
CA ALA A 275 2.33 7.31 -16.53
C ALA A 275 3.71 6.98 -17.14
N GLY A 276 4.15 7.72 -18.16
CA GLY A 276 5.49 7.58 -18.74
C GLY A 276 6.60 7.92 -17.75
N THR A 277 6.41 8.99 -16.96
CA THR A 277 7.34 9.37 -15.88
C THR A 277 7.42 8.28 -14.81
N ILE A 278 6.27 7.73 -14.38
CA ILE A 278 6.21 6.63 -13.42
C ILE A 278 6.86 5.37 -13.98
N ALA A 279 6.65 5.03 -15.25
CA ALA A 279 7.24 3.87 -15.89
C ALA A 279 8.78 3.93 -15.88
N VAL A 280 9.37 5.05 -16.26
CA VAL A 280 10.82 5.24 -16.20
C VAL A 280 11.34 5.19 -14.75
N ALA A 281 10.62 5.82 -13.81
CA ALA A 281 10.99 5.79 -12.41
C ALA A 281 10.91 4.37 -11.82
N ALA A 282 9.93 3.55 -12.25
CA ALA A 282 9.81 2.15 -11.89
C ALA A 282 10.93 1.29 -12.48
N ILE A 283 11.33 1.52 -13.74
CA ILE A 283 12.48 0.85 -14.35
C ILE A 283 13.78 1.24 -13.63
N TRP A 284 13.98 2.51 -13.30
CA TRP A 284 15.14 2.93 -12.51
C TRP A 284 15.14 2.27 -11.14
N THR A 285 13.97 2.19 -10.50
CA THR A 285 13.81 1.47 -9.23
C THR A 285 14.22 0.01 -9.41
N LEU A 286 13.80 -0.68 -10.47
CA LEU A 286 14.26 -2.04 -10.78
C LEU A 286 15.78 -2.13 -10.85
N LEU A 287 16.42 -1.23 -11.61
CA LEU A 287 17.87 -1.25 -11.81
C LEU A 287 18.61 -1.02 -10.50
N ALA A 288 18.13 -0.09 -9.67
CA ALA A 288 18.66 0.17 -8.35
C ALA A 288 18.48 -1.05 -7.41
N LEU A 289 17.36 -1.78 -7.56
CA LEU A 289 17.04 -2.97 -6.78
C LEU A 289 17.74 -4.24 -7.29
N ALA A 290 18.19 -4.29 -8.54
CA ALA A 290 18.68 -5.51 -9.16
C ALA A 290 19.84 -6.16 -8.39
N LYS A 291 20.80 -5.35 -7.91
CA LYS A 291 21.93 -5.83 -7.10
C LYS A 291 21.49 -6.38 -5.75
N PRO A 292 20.74 -5.63 -4.91
CA PRO A 292 20.27 -6.17 -3.63
C PRO A 292 19.34 -7.38 -3.78
N VAL A 293 18.50 -7.43 -4.82
CA VAL A 293 17.72 -8.63 -5.17
C VAL A 293 18.62 -9.83 -5.46
N ALA A 294 19.64 -9.63 -6.30
CA ALA A 294 20.59 -10.69 -6.62
C ALA A 294 21.38 -11.16 -5.39
N GLN A 295 21.69 -10.26 -4.46
CA GLN A 295 22.33 -10.60 -3.19
C GLN A 295 21.39 -11.41 -2.29
N GLY A 296 20.15 -10.95 -2.07
CA GLY A 296 19.17 -11.68 -1.27
C GLY A 296 18.85 -13.06 -1.83
N LEU A 297 18.77 -13.19 -3.16
CA LEU A 297 18.60 -14.47 -3.84
C LEU A 297 19.83 -15.38 -3.70
N ARG A 298 21.04 -14.83 -3.88
CA ARG A 298 22.29 -15.58 -3.71
C ARG A 298 22.41 -16.10 -2.28
N GLU A 299 22.11 -15.28 -1.29
CA GLU A 299 22.12 -15.66 0.12
C GLU A 299 21.10 -16.76 0.39
N ALA A 300 19.85 -16.60 -0.06
CA ALA A 300 18.81 -17.62 0.08
C ALA A 300 19.18 -18.97 -0.55
N LEU A 301 19.90 -18.97 -1.67
CA LEU A 301 20.38 -20.18 -2.35
C LEU A 301 21.69 -20.74 -1.78
N SER A 302 22.51 -19.92 -1.12
CA SER A 302 23.82 -20.31 -0.58
C SER A 302 23.77 -20.96 0.80
N VAL A 303 22.64 -20.84 1.51
CA VAL A 303 22.46 -21.50 2.81
C VAL A 303 22.28 -23.00 2.57
N THR A 304 23.39 -23.73 2.53
CA THR A 304 23.40 -25.18 2.70
C THR A 304 22.77 -25.47 4.06
N HIS A 305 21.71 -26.29 4.10
CA HIS A 305 20.99 -26.68 5.31
C HIS A 305 21.90 -27.39 6.33
N LEU A 306 22.73 -26.67 7.07
CA LEU A 306 23.33 -27.17 8.29
C LEU A 306 22.30 -26.96 9.40
N ALA A 307 21.52 -28.01 9.64
CA ALA A 307 20.63 -28.10 10.79
C ALA A 307 21.47 -28.01 12.07
N THR A 308 21.65 -26.80 12.59
CA THR A 308 22.13 -26.61 13.96
C THR A 308 20.95 -26.89 14.88
N GLY A 309 21.14 -27.88 15.76
CA GLY A 309 20.09 -28.51 16.56
C GLY A 309 19.52 -27.68 17.71
N ASP A 310 19.33 -26.37 17.53
CA ASP A 310 18.58 -25.58 18.50
C ASP A 310 17.07 -25.79 18.29
N ASP A 311 16.39 -26.31 19.30
CA ASP A 311 14.95 -26.60 19.30
C ASP A 311 14.09 -25.33 19.21
N ILE A 312 14.68 -24.17 19.51
CA ILE A 312 13.99 -22.88 19.74
C ILE A 312 13.88 -22.03 18.46
N ASP A 313 14.81 -22.16 17.49
CA ASP A 313 14.78 -21.40 16.22
C ASP A 313 14.38 -22.29 15.05
N ARG A 314 13.16 -22.85 15.15
CA ARG A 314 12.57 -23.74 14.13
C ARG A 314 11.44 -23.07 13.37
N ASP A 315 11.57 -23.07 12.05
CA ASP A 315 10.57 -22.73 11.04
C ASP A 315 9.56 -23.88 10.92
N LEU A 316 8.48 -23.66 10.18
CA LEU A 316 7.66 -24.75 9.66
C LEU A 316 8.53 -25.82 8.97
N THR A 317 8.19 -27.09 9.20
CA THR A 317 9.01 -28.20 8.69
C THR A 317 9.08 -28.18 7.16
N PRO A 318 10.19 -28.62 6.54
CA PRO A 318 10.29 -28.69 5.08
C PRO A 318 9.16 -29.48 4.42
N ARG A 319 8.66 -30.53 5.08
CA ARG A 319 7.50 -31.32 4.59
C ARG A 319 6.22 -30.48 4.56
N THR A 320 5.95 -29.74 5.64
CA THR A 320 4.82 -28.81 5.72
C THR A 320 4.94 -27.70 4.68
N LEU A 321 6.14 -27.16 4.49
CA LEU A 321 6.40 -26.11 3.49
C LEU A 321 6.11 -26.60 2.07
N VAL A 322 6.65 -27.76 1.68
CA VAL A 322 6.39 -28.36 0.36
C VAL A 322 4.91 -28.67 0.17
N ALA A 323 4.23 -29.21 1.19
CA ALA A 323 2.80 -29.46 1.13
C ALA A 323 1.98 -28.17 0.96
N LEU A 324 2.36 -27.09 1.66
CA LEU A 324 1.72 -25.79 1.53
C LEU A 324 1.95 -25.18 0.15
N CYS A 325 3.18 -25.21 -0.38
CA CYS A 325 3.49 -24.79 -1.75
C CYS A 325 2.65 -25.56 -2.78
N ALA A 326 2.58 -26.88 -2.66
CA ALA A 326 1.81 -27.72 -3.57
C ALA A 326 0.30 -27.41 -3.49
N GLY A 327 -0.24 -27.26 -2.27
CA GLY A 327 -1.63 -26.87 -2.06
C GLY A 327 -1.96 -25.50 -2.64
N LEU A 328 -1.10 -24.51 -2.44
CA LEU A 328 -1.25 -23.16 -3.00
C LEU A 328 -1.13 -23.16 -4.52
N ALA A 329 -0.20 -23.93 -5.09
CA ALA A 329 -0.08 -24.08 -6.54
C ALA A 329 -1.32 -24.73 -7.17
N LEU A 330 -1.87 -25.76 -6.53
CA LEU A 330 -3.11 -26.39 -6.97
C LEU A 330 -4.31 -25.44 -6.87
N LEU A 331 -4.41 -24.67 -5.78
CA LEU A 331 -5.46 -23.67 -5.61
C LEU A 331 -5.37 -22.57 -6.68
N LEU A 332 -4.18 -22.00 -6.91
CA LEU A 332 -3.97 -20.99 -7.94
C LEU A 332 -4.22 -21.55 -9.35
N ALA A 333 -3.79 -22.78 -9.64
CA ALA A 333 -4.07 -23.44 -10.91
C ALA A 333 -5.58 -23.61 -11.14
N GLY A 334 -6.32 -24.01 -10.11
CA GLY A 334 -7.78 -24.11 -10.15
C GLY A 334 -8.46 -22.76 -10.37
N LEU A 335 -7.98 -21.69 -9.73
CA LEU A 335 -8.50 -20.33 -9.92
C LEU A 335 -8.19 -19.80 -11.33
N PHE A 336 -6.99 -20.02 -11.86
CA PHE A 336 -6.62 -19.65 -13.22
C PHE A 336 -7.42 -20.43 -14.25
N ALA A 337 -7.61 -21.73 -14.04
CA ALA A 337 -8.48 -22.54 -14.87
C ALA A 337 -9.91 -21.99 -14.86
N TYR A 338 -10.48 -21.72 -13.68
CA TYR A 338 -11.82 -21.16 -13.53
C TYR A 338 -11.96 -19.80 -14.24
N PHE A 339 -10.98 -18.91 -14.09
CA PHE A 339 -11.00 -17.58 -14.70
C PHE A 339 -10.94 -17.63 -16.23
N LEU A 340 -10.16 -18.56 -16.79
CA LEU A 340 -9.92 -18.71 -18.23
C LEU A 340 -10.95 -19.59 -18.94
N TRP A 341 -11.62 -20.50 -18.20
CA TRP A 341 -12.56 -21.50 -18.72
C TRP A 341 -13.64 -20.98 -19.67
N PRO A 342 -14.25 -19.79 -19.45
CA PRO A 342 -15.36 -19.33 -20.27
C PRO A 342 -14.97 -18.94 -21.70
N VAL A 343 -13.71 -18.58 -21.94
CA VAL A 343 -13.28 -17.97 -23.22
C VAL A 343 -12.14 -18.75 -23.88
N MET A 344 -11.28 -19.42 -23.10
CA MET A 344 -10.15 -20.17 -23.64
C MET A 344 -10.57 -21.55 -24.13
N PRO A 345 -10.06 -22.01 -25.29
CA PRO A 345 -10.22 -23.40 -25.72
C PRO A 345 -9.66 -24.37 -24.69
N HIS A 346 -10.40 -25.44 -24.37
CA HIS A 346 -10.08 -26.44 -23.34
C HIS A 346 -8.94 -27.42 -23.72
N GLY A 347 -7.89 -26.91 -24.35
CA GLY A 347 -6.73 -27.67 -24.81
C GLY A 347 -5.40 -27.04 -24.39
N GLY A 348 -4.40 -27.07 -25.29
CA GLY A 348 -3.05 -26.59 -25.00
C GLY A 348 -2.97 -25.13 -24.56
N ALA A 349 -3.79 -24.25 -25.16
CA ALA A 349 -3.78 -22.82 -24.85
C ALA A 349 -4.15 -22.52 -23.38
N LEU A 350 -5.21 -23.15 -22.86
CA LEU A 350 -5.61 -23.04 -21.46
C LEU A 350 -4.48 -23.53 -20.53
N ALA A 351 -3.89 -24.70 -20.82
CA ALA A 351 -2.79 -25.25 -20.03
C ALA A 351 -1.55 -24.34 -20.04
N THR A 352 -1.21 -23.75 -21.19
CA THR A 352 -0.09 -22.80 -21.32
C THR A 352 -0.30 -21.55 -20.49
N LEU A 353 -1.50 -20.97 -20.48
CA LEU A 353 -1.80 -19.77 -19.69
C LEU A 353 -1.81 -20.07 -18.18
N ILE A 354 -2.38 -21.21 -17.76
CA ILE A 354 -2.32 -21.64 -16.35
C ILE A 354 -0.86 -21.80 -15.92
N LEU A 355 -0.04 -22.47 -16.74
CA LEU A 355 1.38 -22.66 -16.46
C LEU A 355 2.12 -21.31 -16.42
N LEU A 356 1.84 -20.40 -17.35
CA LEU A 356 2.38 -19.03 -17.33
C LEU A 356 2.03 -18.32 -16.02
N GLY A 357 0.77 -18.37 -15.59
CA GLY A 357 0.31 -17.77 -14.33
C GLY A 357 1.01 -18.36 -13.11
N LEU A 358 1.21 -19.68 -13.07
CA LEU A 358 1.95 -20.35 -11.99
C LEU A 358 3.43 -19.98 -11.98
N ILE A 359 4.08 -19.97 -13.14
CA ILE A 359 5.48 -19.52 -13.29
C ILE A 359 5.61 -18.05 -12.87
N ALA A 360 4.64 -17.21 -13.22
CA ALA A 360 4.62 -15.82 -12.80
C ALA A 360 4.43 -15.71 -11.28
N CYS A 361 3.54 -16.47 -10.64
CA CYS A 361 3.34 -16.41 -9.19
C CYS A 361 4.54 -16.97 -8.39
N PHE A 362 5.08 -18.12 -8.78
CA PHE A 362 6.15 -18.78 -8.03
C PHE A 362 7.56 -18.36 -8.44
N GLY A 363 7.77 -17.98 -9.70
CA GLY A 363 9.05 -17.48 -10.20
C GLY A 363 9.15 -15.97 -10.02
N LEU A 364 8.40 -15.22 -10.83
CA LEU A 364 8.43 -13.76 -10.78
C LEU A 364 7.96 -13.22 -9.42
N GLY A 365 6.92 -13.81 -8.83
CA GLY A 365 6.43 -13.43 -7.51
C GLY A 365 7.44 -13.65 -6.39
N PHE A 366 8.23 -14.74 -6.43
CA PHE A 366 9.32 -14.96 -5.47
C PHE A 366 10.43 -13.90 -5.61
N LEU A 367 10.82 -13.57 -6.84
CA LEU A 367 11.82 -12.52 -7.11
C LEU A 367 11.34 -11.16 -6.58
N VAL A 368 10.08 -10.82 -6.87
CA VAL A 368 9.42 -9.59 -6.40
C VAL A 368 9.31 -9.56 -4.88
N ALA A 369 8.89 -10.66 -4.25
CA ALA A 369 8.77 -10.79 -2.81
C ALA A 369 10.13 -10.65 -2.10
N SER A 370 11.19 -11.23 -2.67
CA SER A 370 12.56 -11.08 -2.18
C SER A 370 13.05 -9.63 -2.28
N ALA A 371 12.77 -8.95 -3.39
CA ALA A 371 13.09 -7.54 -3.60
C ALA A 371 12.45 -6.63 -2.55
N CYS A 372 11.12 -6.75 -2.40
CA CYS A 372 10.37 -5.98 -1.42
C CYS A 372 10.86 -6.28 0.00
N GLY A 373 11.06 -7.56 0.33
CA GLY A 373 11.55 -8.01 1.63
C GLY A 373 12.91 -7.42 2.03
N TYR A 374 13.88 -7.45 1.12
CA TYR A 374 15.19 -6.83 1.35
C TYR A 374 15.08 -5.32 1.54
N MET A 375 14.26 -4.65 0.71
CA MET A 375 14.06 -3.20 0.81
C MET A 375 13.39 -2.78 2.10
N ALA A 376 12.36 -3.51 2.53
CA ALA A 376 11.77 -3.29 3.85
C ALA A 376 12.85 -3.38 4.94
N GLY A 377 13.76 -4.35 4.85
CA GLY A 377 14.89 -4.49 5.76
C GLY A 377 15.79 -3.26 5.86
N ILE A 378 15.99 -2.50 4.77
CA ILE A 378 16.83 -1.28 4.79
C ILE A 378 16.02 -0.04 5.20
N ILE A 379 14.92 0.23 4.51
CA ILE A 379 14.24 1.53 4.54
C ILE A 379 12.90 1.52 5.30
N GLY A 380 12.42 0.36 5.75
CA GLY A 380 11.08 0.22 6.32
C GLY A 380 10.07 -0.29 5.28
N SER A 381 9.07 -1.02 5.74
CA SER A 381 8.00 -1.56 4.88
C SER A 381 7.14 -0.45 4.29
N SER A 382 6.87 0.61 5.05
CA SER A 382 6.01 1.74 4.66
C SER A 382 6.60 2.60 3.54
N SER A 383 7.93 2.54 3.36
CA SER A 383 8.65 3.25 2.30
C SER A 383 9.15 2.33 1.18
N SER A 384 8.82 1.04 1.26
CA SER A 384 9.26 0.04 0.28
C SER A 384 8.58 0.24 -1.08
N PRO A 385 9.29 0.03 -2.20
CA PRO A 385 8.77 0.29 -3.54
C PRO A 385 7.82 -0.81 -4.06
N ILE A 386 6.87 -1.30 -3.26
CA ILE A 386 5.89 -2.35 -3.66
C ILE A 386 5.19 -1.96 -4.96
N SER A 387 4.77 -0.70 -5.07
CA SER A 387 4.09 -0.18 -6.27
C SER A 387 4.97 -0.25 -7.51
N GLY A 388 6.24 0.14 -7.41
CA GLY A 388 7.22 0.05 -8.50
C GLY A 388 7.46 -1.38 -8.95
N VAL A 389 7.55 -2.31 -8.00
CA VAL A 389 7.76 -3.73 -8.31
C VAL A 389 6.50 -4.39 -8.89
N GLY A 390 5.30 -3.95 -8.50
CA GLY A 390 4.05 -4.34 -9.15
C GLY A 390 3.97 -3.90 -10.62
N ILE A 391 4.44 -2.69 -10.95
CA ILE A 391 4.51 -2.19 -12.33
C ILE A 391 5.42 -3.08 -13.20
N ILE A 392 6.59 -3.46 -12.67
CA ILE A 392 7.50 -4.37 -13.35
C ILE A 392 6.81 -5.71 -13.62
N ALA A 393 6.10 -6.24 -12.63
CA ALA A 393 5.45 -7.53 -12.75
C ALA A 393 4.39 -7.53 -13.86
N ILE A 394 3.54 -6.49 -13.93
CA ILE A 394 2.53 -6.40 -14.98
C ILE A 394 3.16 -6.21 -16.36
N ILE A 395 4.24 -5.42 -16.48
CA ILE A 395 4.97 -5.28 -17.76
C ILE A 395 5.49 -6.64 -18.23
N ALA A 396 6.14 -7.40 -17.34
CA ALA A 396 6.67 -8.72 -17.67
C ALA A 396 5.57 -9.70 -18.09
N ILE A 397 4.44 -9.71 -17.38
CA ILE A 397 3.29 -10.56 -17.71
C ILE A 397 2.66 -10.14 -19.04
N SER A 398 2.45 -8.84 -19.26
CA SER A 398 1.88 -8.31 -20.51
C SER A 398 2.77 -8.59 -21.73
N ILE A 399 4.10 -8.49 -21.59
CA ILE A 399 5.03 -8.87 -22.65
C ILE A 399 4.97 -10.37 -22.94
N ALA A 400 4.89 -11.22 -21.91
CA ALA A 400 4.75 -12.66 -22.10
C ALA A 400 3.44 -13.03 -22.82
N LEU A 401 2.32 -12.40 -22.44
CA LEU A 401 1.03 -12.57 -23.09
C LEU A 401 1.04 -12.07 -24.54
N TRP A 402 1.65 -10.92 -24.80
CA TRP A 402 1.84 -10.42 -26.17
C TRP A 402 2.71 -11.38 -27.00
N GLY A 403 3.73 -11.98 -26.39
CA GLY A 403 4.52 -13.05 -27.01
C GLY A 403 3.67 -14.26 -27.40
N LEU A 404 2.74 -14.71 -26.55
CA LEU A 404 1.81 -15.80 -26.87
C LEU A 404 0.77 -15.42 -27.93
N GLU A 405 0.38 -14.15 -28.01
CA GLU A 405 -0.43 -13.63 -29.11
C GLU A 405 0.33 -13.70 -30.44
N SER A 406 1.62 -13.35 -30.44
CA SER A 406 2.46 -13.40 -31.64
C SER A 406 2.69 -14.83 -32.18
N THR A 407 2.57 -15.87 -31.34
CA THR A 407 2.65 -17.27 -31.77
C THR A 407 1.32 -17.82 -32.30
N GLY A 408 0.25 -17.02 -32.27
CA GLY A 408 -1.10 -17.44 -32.66
C GLY A 408 -1.83 -18.29 -31.61
N LEU A 409 -1.26 -18.44 -30.41
CA LEU A 409 -1.89 -19.17 -29.30
C LEU A 409 -3.01 -18.37 -28.64
N LEU A 410 -2.96 -17.04 -28.73
CA LEU A 410 -4.05 -16.11 -28.39
C LEU A 410 -4.55 -15.42 -29.65
N SER A 411 -5.87 -15.36 -29.84
CA SER A 411 -6.49 -14.58 -30.92
C SER A 411 -6.77 -13.13 -30.48
N LEU A 412 -7.02 -12.23 -31.46
CA LEU A 412 -7.40 -10.84 -31.19
C LEU A 412 -8.68 -10.73 -30.35
N GLU A 413 -9.63 -11.66 -30.52
CA GLU A 413 -10.86 -11.73 -29.73
C GLU A 413 -10.61 -12.12 -28.27
N GLN A 414 -9.52 -12.83 -28.00
CA GLN A 414 -9.10 -13.28 -26.68
C GLN A 414 -8.23 -12.25 -25.94
N ARG A 415 -7.92 -11.12 -26.58
CA ARG A 415 -7.10 -10.06 -25.98
C ARG A 415 -7.71 -9.47 -24.70
N PRO A 416 -9.03 -9.20 -24.59
CA PRO A 416 -9.60 -8.68 -23.34
C PRO A 416 -9.41 -9.63 -22.15
N ILE A 417 -9.59 -10.94 -22.35
CA ILE A 417 -9.34 -11.92 -21.28
C ILE A 417 -7.86 -12.09 -20.99
N ALA A 418 -6.97 -11.94 -21.98
CA ALA A 418 -5.52 -11.93 -21.73
C ALA A 418 -5.11 -10.74 -20.84
N ILE A 419 -5.60 -9.53 -21.14
CA ILE A 419 -5.38 -8.33 -20.30
C ILE A 419 -5.89 -8.59 -18.88
N ALA A 420 -7.12 -9.07 -18.75
CA ALA A 420 -7.74 -9.36 -17.46
C ALA A 420 -6.99 -10.46 -16.70
N PHE A 421 -6.54 -11.52 -17.37
CA PHE A 421 -5.75 -12.59 -16.78
C PHE A 421 -4.41 -12.08 -16.26
N GLY A 422 -3.74 -11.19 -17.00
CA GLY A 422 -2.51 -10.56 -16.53
C GLY A 422 -2.70 -9.78 -15.23
N LEU A 423 -3.79 -9.00 -15.11
CA LEU A 423 -4.16 -8.27 -13.89
C LEU A 423 -4.59 -9.21 -12.75
N PHE A 424 -5.23 -10.34 -13.08
CA PHE A 424 -5.62 -11.38 -12.12
C PHE A 424 -4.38 -12.05 -11.51
N VAL A 425 -3.41 -12.47 -12.33
CA VAL A 425 -2.12 -13.00 -11.87
C VAL A 425 -1.33 -11.95 -11.09
N LEU A 426 -1.32 -10.70 -11.56
CA LEU A 426 -0.69 -9.58 -10.84
C LEU A 426 -1.26 -9.43 -9.43
N SER A 427 -2.58 -9.58 -9.24
CA SER A 427 -3.21 -9.47 -7.92
C SER A 427 -2.64 -10.48 -6.92
N ALA A 428 -2.37 -11.72 -7.35
CA ALA A 428 -1.71 -12.73 -6.52
C ALA A 428 -0.23 -12.40 -6.24
N ILE A 429 0.50 -11.88 -7.24
CA ILE A 429 1.89 -11.45 -7.08
C ILE A 429 1.98 -10.27 -6.11
N THR A 430 1.12 -9.27 -6.24
CA THR A 430 1.08 -8.11 -5.34
C THR A 430 0.76 -8.54 -3.91
N ALA A 431 -0.17 -9.48 -3.71
CA ALA A 431 -0.45 -10.06 -2.40
C ALA A 431 0.80 -10.70 -1.78
N SER A 432 1.51 -11.53 -2.55
CA SER A 432 2.74 -12.20 -2.12
C SER A 432 3.86 -11.20 -1.80
N ALA A 433 4.04 -10.19 -2.67
CA ALA A 433 5.04 -9.14 -2.53
C ALA A 433 4.82 -8.31 -1.26
N ALA A 434 3.58 -7.87 -1.05
CA ALA A 434 3.19 -7.05 0.08
C ALA A 434 3.35 -7.84 1.39
N VAL A 435 2.83 -9.07 1.45
CA VAL A 435 2.99 -9.90 2.65
C VAL A 435 4.48 -10.18 2.94
N SER A 436 5.29 -10.48 1.92
CA SER A 436 6.73 -10.72 2.13
C SER A 436 7.47 -9.49 2.69
N ASN A 437 7.09 -8.29 2.24
CA ASN A 437 7.65 -7.01 2.66
C ASN A 437 7.55 -6.82 4.19
N ASP A 438 6.36 -7.02 4.75
CA ASP A 438 6.09 -6.73 6.16
C ASP A 438 6.40 -7.92 7.06
N ASN A 439 6.18 -9.14 6.57
CA ASN A 439 6.49 -10.35 7.32
C ASN A 439 7.95 -10.41 7.77
N LEU A 440 8.91 -9.96 6.96
CA LEU A 440 10.33 -9.97 7.38
C LEU A 440 10.61 -8.95 8.50
N GLN A 441 9.87 -7.83 8.56
CA GLN A 441 9.90 -6.91 9.71
C GLN A 441 9.30 -7.57 10.96
N ASP A 442 8.20 -8.30 10.81
CA ASP A 442 7.50 -8.95 11.92
C ASP A 442 8.31 -10.13 12.47
N LEU A 443 8.93 -10.91 11.59
CA LEU A 443 9.87 -11.97 11.94
C LEU A 443 11.12 -11.40 12.62
N LYS A 444 11.60 -10.22 12.19
CA LYS A 444 12.68 -9.52 12.93
C LYS A 444 12.22 -9.09 14.32
N THR A 445 11.01 -8.54 14.43
CA THR A 445 10.41 -8.17 15.73
C THR A 445 10.39 -9.39 16.66
N GLY A 446 9.88 -10.51 16.15
CA GLY A 446 9.84 -11.80 16.85
C GLY A 446 11.20 -12.28 17.31
N GLN A 447 12.20 -12.25 16.41
CA GLN A 447 13.57 -12.61 16.73
C GLN A 447 14.13 -11.77 17.88
N LEU A 448 13.88 -10.45 17.86
CA LEU A 448 14.35 -9.54 18.90
C LEU A 448 13.65 -9.79 20.25
N VAL A 449 12.36 -10.14 20.26
CA VAL A 449 11.62 -10.41 21.50
C VAL A 449 11.68 -11.88 21.96
N GLY A 450 12.31 -12.76 21.17
CA GLY A 450 12.47 -14.18 21.48
C GLY A 450 11.24 -15.05 21.19
N ALA A 451 10.42 -14.68 20.20
CA ALA A 451 9.27 -15.47 19.75
C ALA A 451 9.69 -16.68 18.91
N ALA A 452 8.93 -17.79 19.01
CA ALA A 452 9.21 -18.97 18.20
C ALA A 452 8.81 -18.73 16.72
N PRO A 453 9.73 -18.90 15.74
CA PRO A 453 9.45 -18.52 14.36
C PRO A 453 8.27 -19.25 13.73
N TRP A 454 8.13 -20.57 13.92
CA TRP A 454 7.00 -21.32 13.37
C TRP A 454 5.64 -20.82 13.89
N ARG A 455 5.57 -20.29 15.13
CA ARG A 455 4.33 -19.75 15.69
C ARG A 455 3.98 -18.43 15.02
N GLN A 456 4.99 -17.58 14.77
CA GLN A 456 4.80 -16.36 13.98
C GLN A 456 4.36 -16.68 12.55
N GLU A 457 4.99 -17.66 11.90
CA GLU A 457 4.60 -18.11 10.56
C GLU A 457 3.13 -18.55 10.51
N VAL A 458 2.65 -19.27 11.53
CA VAL A 458 1.23 -19.62 11.66
C VAL A 458 0.36 -18.38 11.88
N ALA A 459 0.76 -17.44 12.73
CA ALA A 459 0.02 -16.19 12.93
C ALA A 459 -0.10 -15.36 11.64
N LEU A 460 0.96 -15.31 10.83
CA LEU A 460 0.99 -14.68 9.51
C LEU A 460 -0.01 -15.35 8.56
N LEU A 461 -0.02 -16.69 8.49
CA LEU A 461 -0.98 -17.45 7.66
C LEU A 461 -2.43 -17.19 8.10
N ILE A 462 -2.70 -17.15 9.41
CA ILE A 462 -4.03 -16.81 9.95
C ILE A 462 -4.40 -15.38 9.54
N GLY A 463 -3.48 -14.43 9.66
CA GLY A 463 -3.67 -13.06 9.21
C GLY A 463 -4.06 -12.97 7.74
N CYS A 464 -3.41 -13.74 6.86
CA CYS A 464 -3.76 -13.80 5.46
C CYS A 464 -5.20 -14.30 5.23
N VAL A 465 -5.65 -15.31 5.97
CA VAL A 465 -7.03 -15.82 5.87
C VAL A 465 -8.03 -14.78 6.34
N VAL A 466 -7.82 -14.17 7.51
CA VAL A 466 -8.75 -13.16 8.05
C VAL A 466 -8.81 -11.92 7.15
N GLY A 467 -7.66 -11.43 6.67
CA GLY A 467 -7.59 -10.31 5.74
C GLY A 467 -8.31 -10.62 4.41
N ALA A 468 -8.11 -11.81 3.85
CA ALA A 468 -8.75 -12.22 2.61
C ALA A 468 -10.29 -12.35 2.72
N ILE A 469 -10.83 -12.64 3.90
CA ILE A 469 -12.28 -12.62 4.15
C ILE A 469 -12.82 -11.19 4.07
N VAL A 470 -12.07 -10.20 4.57
CA VAL A 470 -12.52 -8.80 4.67
C VAL A 470 -12.38 -8.06 3.33
N ILE A 471 -11.29 -8.29 2.60
CA ILE A 471 -10.92 -7.50 1.41
C ILE A 471 -12.01 -7.44 0.34
N PRO A 472 -12.58 -8.56 -0.16
CA PRO A 472 -13.57 -8.51 -1.23
C PRO A 472 -14.82 -7.72 -0.83
N TRP A 473 -15.23 -7.86 0.43
CA TRP A 473 -16.38 -7.11 0.97
C TRP A 473 -16.11 -5.61 0.99
N VAL A 474 -14.96 -5.18 1.52
CA VAL A 474 -14.59 -3.75 1.54
C VAL A 474 -14.48 -3.20 0.13
N LEU A 475 -13.82 -3.92 -0.78
CA LEU A 475 -13.70 -3.52 -2.19
C LEU A 475 -15.07 -3.34 -2.85
N GLN A 476 -15.98 -4.30 -2.66
CA GLN A 476 -17.34 -4.23 -3.21
C GLN A 476 -18.14 -3.07 -2.64
N VAL A 477 -18.08 -2.85 -1.32
CA VAL A 477 -18.77 -1.74 -0.66
C VAL A 477 -18.27 -0.39 -1.18
N LEU A 478 -16.96 -0.22 -1.31
CA LEU A 478 -16.36 1.03 -1.82
C LEU A 478 -16.70 1.24 -3.30
N TYR A 479 -16.68 0.18 -4.09
CA TYR A 479 -17.06 0.27 -5.51
C TYR A 479 -18.53 0.66 -5.66
N GLN A 480 -19.44 0.05 -4.90
CA GLN A 480 -20.87 0.37 -4.94
C GLN A 480 -21.20 1.77 -4.41
N ALA A 481 -20.39 2.33 -3.52
CA ALA A 481 -20.63 3.65 -2.93
C ALA A 481 -20.04 4.80 -3.76
N TYR A 482 -18.80 4.65 -4.22
CA TYR A 482 -18.05 5.73 -4.87
C TYR A 482 -17.81 5.46 -6.36
N GLY A 483 -17.67 4.19 -6.77
CA GLY A 483 -17.13 3.84 -8.07
C GLY A 483 -15.63 4.14 -8.19
N PHE A 484 -15.05 3.78 -9.33
CA PHE A 484 -13.67 4.07 -9.68
C PHE A 484 -13.62 4.98 -10.90
N ALA A 485 -12.58 5.81 -11.02
CA ALA A 485 -12.43 6.67 -12.18
C ALA A 485 -12.40 5.84 -13.48
N GLY A 486 -13.44 5.94 -14.31
CA GLY A 486 -13.60 5.15 -15.55
C GLY A 486 -14.38 3.85 -15.40
N ALA A 487 -14.82 3.47 -14.20
CA ALA A 487 -15.69 2.32 -13.95
C ALA A 487 -16.70 2.64 -12.83
N MET A 488 -17.97 2.83 -13.20
CA MET A 488 -19.05 3.13 -12.25
C MET A 488 -20.00 1.94 -12.12
N PRO A 489 -20.48 1.63 -10.89
CA PRO A 489 -21.39 0.50 -10.67
C PRO A 489 -22.81 0.78 -11.17
N ARG A 490 -23.22 2.05 -11.27
CA ARG A 490 -24.60 2.48 -11.53
C ARG A 490 -24.60 3.74 -12.38
N GLU A 491 -25.57 3.83 -13.29
CA GLU A 491 -25.80 5.04 -14.08
C GLU A 491 -26.30 6.20 -13.20
N GLY A 492 -25.87 7.42 -13.48
CA GLY A 492 -26.28 8.64 -12.75
C GLY A 492 -25.46 8.97 -11.49
N MET A 493 -24.46 8.17 -11.14
CA MET A 493 -23.50 8.55 -10.09
C MET A 493 -22.59 9.70 -10.55
N ASP A 494 -22.25 10.60 -9.62
CA ASP A 494 -21.37 11.74 -9.86
C ASP A 494 -19.90 11.29 -10.02
N PRO A 495 -19.30 11.40 -11.23
CA PRO A 495 -17.92 10.96 -11.46
C PRO A 495 -16.87 11.75 -10.66
N SER A 496 -17.20 12.95 -10.18
CA SER A 496 -16.28 13.75 -9.36
C SER A 496 -16.03 13.14 -7.98
N ARG A 497 -16.89 12.20 -7.56
CA ARG A 497 -16.81 11.51 -6.25
C ARG A 497 -16.21 10.12 -6.35
N ALA A 498 -15.86 9.67 -7.55
CA ALA A 498 -15.23 8.38 -7.76
C ALA A 498 -13.86 8.33 -7.07
N LEU A 499 -13.53 7.17 -6.48
CA LEU A 499 -12.20 6.96 -5.95
C LEU A 499 -11.21 6.99 -7.12
N ALA A 500 -10.13 7.77 -6.96
CA ALA A 500 -9.13 7.96 -8.01
C ALA A 500 -8.47 6.64 -8.43
N ALA A 501 -8.34 5.69 -7.50
CA ALA A 501 -7.79 4.35 -7.68
C ALA A 501 -6.51 4.36 -8.56
N PRO A 502 -5.48 5.13 -8.16
CA PRO A 502 -4.42 5.50 -9.07
C PRO A 502 -3.50 4.35 -9.45
N GLN A 503 -3.21 3.45 -8.51
CA GLN A 503 -2.44 2.24 -8.79
C GLN A 503 -3.20 1.31 -9.75
N PRO A 504 -4.48 0.94 -9.48
CA PRO A 504 -5.28 0.17 -10.44
C PRO A 504 -5.37 0.78 -11.83
N ALA A 505 -5.60 2.10 -11.88
CA ALA A 505 -5.73 2.82 -13.15
C ALA A 505 -4.44 2.74 -13.97
N LEU A 506 -3.29 2.85 -13.30
CA LEU A 506 -2.00 2.69 -13.94
C LEU A 506 -1.76 1.26 -14.42
N MET A 507 -2.07 0.24 -13.59
CA MET A 507 -1.91 -1.17 -13.99
C MET A 507 -2.80 -1.51 -15.19
N ALA A 508 -4.05 -1.06 -15.19
CA ALA A 508 -4.98 -1.20 -16.31
C ALA A 508 -4.43 -0.53 -17.58
N ALA A 509 -3.95 0.72 -17.47
CA ALA A 509 -3.40 1.45 -18.60
C ALA A 509 -2.17 0.76 -19.22
N ILE A 510 -1.26 0.24 -18.38
CA ILE A 510 -0.07 -0.48 -18.84
C ILE A 510 -0.47 -1.80 -19.52
N ALA A 511 -1.33 -2.61 -18.88
CA ALA A 511 -1.74 -3.89 -19.41
C ALA A 511 -2.51 -3.75 -20.74
N THR A 512 -3.48 -2.85 -20.77
CA THR A 512 -4.25 -2.55 -21.99
C THR A 512 -3.35 -1.94 -23.06
N GLY A 513 -2.49 -0.99 -22.70
CA GLY A 513 -1.63 -0.29 -23.64
C GLY A 513 -0.67 -1.20 -24.40
N ILE A 514 -0.02 -2.13 -23.69
CA ILE A 514 0.92 -3.09 -24.28
C ILE A 514 0.20 -4.03 -25.25
N LEU A 515 -0.95 -4.59 -24.84
CA LEU A 515 -1.66 -5.61 -25.63
C LEU A 515 -2.51 -5.02 -26.76
N THR A 516 -3.04 -3.80 -26.63
CA THR A 516 -3.89 -3.18 -27.66
C THR A 516 -3.13 -2.36 -28.69
N HIS A 517 -1.87 -2.01 -28.44
CA HIS A 517 -1.07 -1.09 -29.26
C HIS A 517 -1.64 0.34 -29.39
N GLN A 518 -2.60 0.74 -28.54
CA GLN A 518 -3.29 2.04 -28.60
C GLN A 518 -2.77 3.08 -27.59
N LEU A 519 -1.46 3.10 -27.36
CA LEU A 519 -0.86 4.09 -26.47
C LEU A 519 -0.67 5.43 -27.18
N ASP A 520 -0.97 6.56 -26.51
CA ASP A 520 -0.55 7.89 -26.97
C ASP A 520 0.96 8.02 -26.75
N TRP A 521 1.71 7.44 -27.71
CA TRP A 521 3.16 7.30 -27.66
C TRP A 521 3.85 8.64 -27.45
N LEU A 522 3.34 9.70 -28.07
CA LEU A 522 3.91 11.04 -27.91
C LEU A 522 3.84 11.50 -26.45
N MET A 523 2.67 11.39 -25.80
CA MET A 523 2.53 11.80 -24.39
C MET A 523 3.37 10.92 -23.47
N LEU A 524 3.43 9.61 -23.72
CA LEU A 524 4.26 8.68 -22.96
C LEU A 524 5.76 8.95 -23.12
N GLU A 525 6.23 9.25 -24.33
CA GLU A 525 7.63 9.57 -24.62
C GLU A 525 8.06 10.87 -23.94
N ILE A 526 7.21 11.90 -23.96
CA ILE A 526 7.44 13.13 -23.19
C ILE A 526 7.54 12.80 -21.70
N GLY A 527 6.62 11.97 -21.19
CA GLY A 527 6.64 11.47 -19.82
C GLY A 527 7.91 10.71 -19.47
N ALA A 528 8.39 9.85 -20.37
CA ALA A 528 9.60 9.07 -20.21
C ALA A 528 10.84 9.97 -20.20
N ALA A 529 10.93 10.94 -21.10
CA ALA A 529 12.01 11.92 -21.14
C ALA A 529 12.07 12.74 -19.83
N LEU A 530 10.92 13.18 -19.33
CA LEU A 530 10.80 13.83 -18.02
C LEU A 530 11.23 12.89 -16.88
N GLY A 531 10.83 11.62 -16.93
CA GLY A 531 11.23 10.60 -15.96
C GLY A 531 12.75 10.40 -15.91
N VAL A 532 13.41 10.33 -17.07
CA VAL A 532 14.88 10.22 -17.15
C VAL A 532 15.53 11.46 -16.53
N LEU A 533 15.04 12.65 -16.85
CA LEU A 533 15.53 13.90 -16.27
C LEU A 533 15.40 13.90 -14.74
N LEU A 534 14.23 13.52 -14.22
CA LEU A 534 13.97 13.47 -12.78
C LEU A 534 14.83 12.43 -12.07
N VAL A 535 15.05 11.26 -12.67
CA VAL A 535 15.98 10.25 -12.15
C VAL A 535 17.40 10.80 -12.05
N ILE A 536 17.89 11.48 -13.10
CA ILE A 536 19.22 12.09 -13.08
C ILE A 536 19.30 13.14 -11.96
N LEU A 537 18.28 14.00 -11.83
CA LEU A 537 18.22 15.00 -10.79
C LEU A 537 18.22 14.39 -9.38
N ASP A 538 17.44 13.33 -9.16
CA ASP A 538 17.38 12.64 -7.87
C ASP A 538 18.72 12.00 -7.50
N VAL A 539 19.40 11.35 -8.45
CA VAL A 539 20.74 10.78 -8.25
C VAL A 539 21.76 11.87 -7.92
N VAL A 540 21.68 13.04 -8.56
CA VAL A 540 22.56 14.18 -8.28
C VAL A 540 22.26 14.79 -6.91
N LEU A 541 20.98 14.90 -6.53
CA LEU A 541 20.56 15.43 -5.23
C LEU A 541 20.96 14.53 -4.08
N HIS A 542 20.93 13.21 -4.27
CA HIS A 542 21.38 12.23 -3.26
C HIS A 542 22.85 12.46 -2.87
N ARG A 543 23.71 12.96 -3.79
CA ARG A 543 25.10 13.35 -3.46
C ARG A 543 25.20 14.51 -2.47
N ARG A 544 24.11 15.25 -2.25
CA ARG A 544 24.00 16.38 -1.32
C ARG A 544 23.08 16.09 -0.13
N ASN A 545 22.75 14.83 0.14
CA ASN A 545 21.79 14.41 1.17
C ASN A 545 20.37 15.01 0.98
N LEU A 546 19.98 15.29 -0.26
CA LEU A 546 18.62 15.69 -0.64
C LEU A 546 18.01 14.59 -1.50
N ALA A 547 16.69 14.45 -1.49
CA ALA A 547 15.98 13.47 -2.31
C ALA A 547 14.79 14.14 -3.00
N LEU A 548 14.59 13.82 -4.28
CA LEU A 548 13.42 14.21 -5.06
C LEU A 548 12.90 12.95 -5.77
N PRO A 549 12.14 12.09 -5.07
CA PRO A 549 11.76 10.79 -5.59
C PRO A 549 10.99 10.92 -6.92
N PRO A 550 11.53 10.42 -8.05
CA PRO A 550 10.90 10.59 -9.37
C PRO A 550 9.51 9.96 -9.46
N LEU A 551 9.30 8.85 -8.75
CA LEU A 551 7.99 8.20 -8.62
C LEU A 551 6.95 9.15 -7.99
N ALA A 552 7.30 9.88 -6.94
CA ALA A 552 6.39 10.80 -6.27
C ALA A 552 6.04 12.01 -7.15
N VAL A 553 6.99 12.50 -7.96
CA VAL A 553 6.72 13.53 -8.98
C VAL A 553 5.77 13.00 -10.04
N GLY A 554 6.02 11.81 -10.57
CA GLY A 554 5.14 11.15 -11.54
C GLY A 554 3.72 10.95 -11.00
N MET A 555 3.59 10.52 -9.73
CA MET A 555 2.30 10.43 -9.04
C MET A 555 1.65 11.80 -8.88
N GLY A 556 2.40 12.86 -8.57
CA GLY A 556 1.87 14.22 -8.51
C GLY A 556 1.32 14.74 -9.85
N ILE A 557 1.88 14.29 -10.98
CA ILE A 557 1.37 14.59 -12.33
C ILE A 557 0.10 13.78 -12.63
N TYR A 558 0.11 12.50 -12.23
CA TYR A 558 -0.93 11.53 -12.53
C TYR A 558 -2.18 11.65 -11.64
N LEU A 559 -2.03 12.10 -10.40
CA LEU A 559 -3.09 12.20 -9.40
C LEU A 559 -3.86 13.51 -9.46
N PRO A 560 -5.12 13.51 -9.00
CA PRO A 560 -5.84 14.73 -8.71
C PRO A 560 -5.03 15.69 -7.82
N ALA A 561 -5.10 16.99 -8.12
CA ALA A 561 -4.31 18.00 -7.42
C ALA A 561 -4.67 18.10 -5.93
N ASP A 562 -5.94 17.90 -5.58
CA ASP A 562 -6.45 17.93 -4.22
C ASP A 562 -5.79 16.88 -3.32
N VAL A 563 -5.57 15.67 -3.84
CA VAL A 563 -4.85 14.61 -3.13
C VAL A 563 -3.39 15.02 -2.85
N SER A 564 -2.69 15.41 -3.91
CA SER A 564 -1.26 15.69 -3.87
C SER A 564 -0.92 16.95 -3.06
N VAL A 565 -1.75 17.99 -3.15
CA VAL A 565 -1.59 19.23 -2.38
C VAL A 565 -1.78 18.98 -0.89
N THR A 566 -2.80 18.21 -0.48
CA THR A 566 -3.03 17.92 0.94
C THR A 566 -1.94 17.04 1.55
N ILE A 567 -1.43 16.06 0.80
CA ILE A 567 -0.24 15.30 1.21
C ILE A 567 0.98 16.24 1.37
N GLY A 568 1.15 17.19 0.44
CA GLY A 568 2.18 18.24 0.55
C GLY A 568 2.05 19.10 1.82
N ILE A 569 0.83 19.48 2.19
CA ILE A 569 0.55 20.21 3.45
C ILE A 569 0.94 19.38 4.67
N GLY A 570 0.57 18.09 4.71
CA GLY A 570 0.95 17.18 5.78
C GLY A 570 2.46 16.99 5.91
N ALA A 571 3.15 16.90 4.78
CA ALA A 571 4.61 16.81 4.73
C ALA A 571 5.29 18.10 5.24
N GLY A 572 4.71 19.26 4.91
CA GLY A 572 5.11 20.55 5.47
C GLY A 572 4.93 20.62 7.00
N LEU A 573 3.83 20.06 7.51
CA LEU A 573 3.57 19.96 8.94
C LEU A 573 4.61 19.10 9.66
N ALA A 574 4.98 17.94 9.08
CA ALA A 574 6.06 17.09 9.60
C ALA A 574 7.40 17.82 9.62
N TRP A 575 7.71 18.60 8.59
CA TRP A 575 8.93 19.41 8.54
C TRP A 575 8.94 20.50 9.62
N LEU A 576 7.81 21.18 9.85
CA LEU A 576 7.70 22.22 10.86
C LEU A 576 7.87 21.65 12.28
N LEU A 577 7.35 20.45 12.53
CA LEU A 577 7.36 19.79 13.83
C LEU A 577 8.57 18.87 14.06
N ARG A 578 9.52 18.80 13.12
CA ARG A 578 10.69 17.89 13.18
C ARG A 578 11.59 18.04 14.42
N ARG A 579 11.44 19.13 15.19
CA ARG A 579 12.21 19.40 16.42
C ARG A 579 11.62 18.71 17.65
N PHE A 580 10.39 18.21 17.57
CA PHE A 580 9.66 17.55 18.65
C PHE A 580 9.69 16.02 18.49
N PRO A 581 9.37 15.24 19.54
CA PRO A 581 9.34 13.79 19.48
C PRO A 581 8.39 13.28 18.38
N LYS A 582 8.91 12.42 17.50
CA LYS A 582 8.14 11.92 16.34
C LYS A 582 6.99 11.00 16.74
N GLU A 583 7.14 10.24 17.83
CA GLU A 583 6.21 9.18 18.23
C GLU A 583 4.76 9.68 18.34
N GLN A 584 4.52 10.79 19.04
CA GLN A 584 3.16 11.31 19.19
C GLN A 584 2.56 11.76 17.86
N GLY A 585 3.33 12.48 17.04
CA GLY A 585 2.84 12.93 15.73
C GLY A 585 2.52 11.76 14.81
N THR A 586 3.34 10.71 14.83
CA THR A 586 3.10 9.47 14.09
C THR A 586 1.81 8.80 14.57
N MET A 587 1.57 8.69 15.88
CA MET A 587 0.35 8.07 16.40
C MET A 587 -0.92 8.87 16.06
N ILE A 588 -0.89 10.21 16.14
CA ILE A 588 -2.03 11.05 15.76
C ILE A 588 -2.28 10.95 14.26
N ALA A 589 -1.23 10.98 13.43
CA ALA A 589 -1.34 10.84 11.98
C ALA A 589 -1.91 9.47 11.57
N SER A 590 -1.47 8.39 12.21
CA SER A 590 -2.07 7.06 12.03
C SER A 590 -3.54 7.03 12.48
N GLY A 591 -3.86 7.72 13.58
CA GLY A 591 -5.24 7.90 14.03
C GLY A 591 -6.09 8.63 13.00
N PHE A 592 -5.56 9.67 12.36
CA PHE A 592 -6.26 10.37 11.30
C PHE A 592 -6.63 9.46 10.13
N ILE A 593 -5.69 8.61 9.71
CA ILE A 593 -5.91 7.66 8.64
C ILE A 593 -6.99 6.63 9.05
N VAL A 594 -6.86 6.01 10.23
CA VAL A 594 -7.82 5.00 10.71
C VAL A 594 -9.22 5.60 10.88
N GLY A 595 -9.34 6.77 11.51
CA GLY A 595 -10.62 7.42 11.78
C GLY A 595 -11.42 7.77 10.54
N GLU A 596 -10.78 8.43 9.58
CA GLU A 596 -11.44 8.79 8.32
C GLU A 596 -11.75 7.56 7.48
N SER A 597 -10.83 6.58 7.39
CA SER A 597 -11.09 5.38 6.59
C SER A 597 -12.23 4.53 7.15
N LEU A 598 -12.34 4.38 8.47
CA LEU A 598 -13.44 3.62 9.09
C LEU A 598 -14.79 4.27 8.83
N ILE A 599 -14.87 5.60 8.98
CA ILE A 599 -16.09 6.34 8.66
C ILE A 599 -16.37 6.29 7.15
N GLY A 600 -15.35 6.39 6.30
CA GLY A 600 -15.48 6.25 4.85
C GLY A 600 -16.06 4.90 4.43
N VAL A 601 -15.61 3.80 5.04
CA VAL A 601 -16.14 2.45 4.82
C VAL A 601 -17.56 2.29 5.40
N ALA A 602 -17.84 2.83 6.58
CA ALA A 602 -19.17 2.79 7.18
C ALA A 602 -20.21 3.58 6.36
N LEU A 603 -19.86 4.79 5.93
CA LEU A 603 -20.67 5.60 5.02
C LEU A 603 -20.87 4.89 3.68
N ALA A 604 -19.84 4.24 3.14
CA ALA A 604 -19.95 3.45 1.93
C ALA A 604 -20.90 2.26 2.09
N ALA A 605 -20.84 1.54 3.21
CA ALA A 605 -21.76 0.43 3.50
C ALA A 605 -23.21 0.92 3.58
N MET A 606 -23.44 2.06 4.22
CA MET A 606 -24.76 2.69 4.28
C MET A 606 -25.23 3.18 2.90
N ALA A 607 -24.38 3.82 2.10
CA ALA A 607 -24.71 4.26 0.76
C ALA A 607 -25.02 3.08 -0.17
N GLY A 608 -24.26 2.00 -0.06
CA GLY A 608 -24.51 0.74 -0.76
C GLY A 608 -25.86 0.13 -0.42
N ALA A 609 -26.22 0.12 0.89
CA ALA A 609 -27.49 -0.42 1.37
C ALA A 609 -28.72 0.46 1.04
N THR A 610 -28.56 1.79 1.07
CA THR A 610 -29.65 2.75 0.87
C THR A 610 -29.81 3.18 -0.59
N GLY A 611 -28.81 2.91 -1.43
CA GLY A 611 -28.81 3.32 -2.83
C GLY A 611 -28.40 4.77 -3.07
N SER A 612 -28.18 5.56 -2.02
CA SER A 612 -27.86 6.99 -2.09
C SER A 612 -26.66 7.34 -1.21
N ALA A 613 -25.72 8.10 -1.78
CA ALA A 613 -24.60 8.69 -1.03
C ALA A 613 -25.02 9.93 -0.21
N ASP A 614 -26.28 10.34 -0.32
CA ASP A 614 -26.81 11.59 0.23
C ASP A 614 -27.78 11.33 1.39
N THR A 615 -27.92 10.08 1.84
CA THR A 615 -28.95 9.67 2.82
C THR A 615 -28.92 10.45 4.13
N LEU A 616 -27.74 10.90 4.57
CA LEU A 616 -27.54 11.65 5.81
C LEU A 616 -27.28 13.15 5.57
N ALA A 617 -27.32 13.61 4.31
CA ALA A 617 -26.95 14.96 3.96
C ALA A 617 -27.93 15.99 4.52
N LEU A 618 -27.40 17.02 5.18
CA LEU A 618 -28.16 18.16 5.67
C LEU A 618 -28.06 19.32 4.65
N PRO A 619 -29.16 20.05 4.38
CA PRO A 619 -29.13 21.17 3.47
C PRO A 619 -28.42 22.37 4.11
N VAL A 620 -27.17 22.61 3.71
CA VAL A 620 -26.36 23.77 4.15
C VAL A 620 -25.94 24.60 2.94
N PRO A 621 -26.03 25.95 2.99
CA PRO A 621 -25.51 26.80 1.93
C PRO A 621 -24.02 26.56 1.67
N THR A 622 -23.64 26.44 0.40
CA THR A 622 -22.26 26.08 -0.03
C THR A 622 -21.20 27.03 0.52
N LEU A 623 -21.47 28.34 0.55
CA LEU A 623 -20.53 29.34 1.08
C LEU A 623 -20.22 29.14 2.57
N LEU A 624 -21.25 28.79 3.35
CA LEU A 624 -21.12 28.52 4.78
C LEU A 624 -20.33 27.21 4.99
N ASN A 625 -20.65 26.19 4.21
CA ASN A 625 -20.01 24.88 4.24
C ASN A 625 -18.50 24.96 3.91
N THR A 626 -18.09 25.73 2.89
CA THR A 626 -16.66 25.96 2.56
C THR A 626 -15.93 26.77 3.62
N GLY A 627 -16.53 27.83 4.16
CA GLY A 627 -15.94 28.63 5.23
C GLY A 627 -15.74 27.82 6.52
N LEU A 628 -16.73 27.00 6.89
CA LEU A 628 -16.64 26.08 8.03
C LEU A 628 -15.58 24.99 7.81
N GLY A 629 -15.50 24.41 6.60
CA GLY A 629 -14.48 23.42 6.24
C GLY A 629 -13.06 23.95 6.45
N TRP A 630 -12.78 25.16 5.96
CA TRP A 630 -11.50 25.85 6.19
C TRP A 630 -11.22 26.08 7.68
N ALA A 631 -12.18 26.61 8.42
CA ALA A 631 -12.02 26.90 9.84
C ALA A 631 -11.69 25.63 10.64
N VAL A 632 -12.41 24.54 10.38
CA VAL A 632 -12.17 23.23 10.99
C VAL A 632 -10.79 22.71 10.62
N PHE A 633 -10.42 22.70 9.33
CA PHE A 633 -9.13 22.18 8.88
C PHE A 633 -7.95 22.95 9.50
N CYS A 634 -7.99 24.28 9.51
CA CYS A 634 -6.98 25.12 10.18
C CYS A 634 -6.94 24.90 11.69
N SER A 635 -8.08 24.72 12.34
CA SER A 635 -8.14 24.43 13.78
C SER A 635 -7.48 23.09 14.12
N VAL A 636 -7.65 22.08 13.27
CA VAL A 636 -7.02 20.76 13.43
C VAL A 636 -5.51 20.84 13.24
N LEU A 637 -5.01 21.61 12.27
CA LEU A 637 -3.57 21.83 12.10
C LEU A 637 -2.93 22.44 13.35
N LEU A 638 -3.59 23.46 13.93
CA LEU A 638 -3.15 24.09 15.16
C LEU A 638 -3.24 23.14 16.35
N TRP A 639 -4.32 22.35 16.45
CA TRP A 639 -4.49 21.35 17.49
C TRP A 639 -3.41 20.26 17.41
N PHE A 640 -3.17 19.70 16.22
CA PHE A 640 -2.14 18.69 15.97
C PHE A 640 -0.77 19.23 16.40
N GLY A 641 -0.41 20.44 15.95
CA GLY A 641 0.84 21.08 16.32
C GLY A 641 0.98 21.34 17.83
N ARG A 642 -0.12 21.58 18.56
CA ARG A 642 -0.11 21.71 20.02
C ARG A 642 0.07 20.37 20.72
N GLN A 643 -0.61 19.32 20.27
CA GLN A 643 -0.49 17.98 20.86
C GLN A 643 0.95 17.47 20.75
N VAL A 644 1.56 17.57 19.56
CA VAL A 644 2.96 17.15 19.35
C VAL A 644 3.95 17.96 20.19
N LYS A 645 3.64 19.22 20.52
CA LYS A 645 4.50 20.06 21.39
C LYS A 645 4.36 19.78 22.88
N GLN A 646 3.20 19.30 23.33
CA GLN A 646 2.95 18.97 24.75
C GLN A 646 3.57 17.61 25.16
N SER A 647 4.28 16.96 24.24
CA SER A 647 5.01 15.71 24.45
C SER A 647 6.28 15.85 25.28
N ASP A 648 6.90 17.03 25.20
CA ASP A 648 8.09 17.44 25.96
C ASP A 648 7.66 18.00 27.31
#